data_AF-A0A921KBD8-F1
#
_entry.id   AF-A0A921KBD8-F1
#
_cell.length_a   1.000
_cell.length_b   1.000
_cell.length_c   1.000
_cell.angle_alpha   90.00
_cell.angle_beta   90.00
_cell.angle_gamma   90.00
#
_symmetry.space_group_name_H-M   'P 1'
#
loop_
_entity.id
_entity.type
_entity.pdbx_description
1 polymer ?
#
loop_
_entity_poly.entity_id
_entity_poly.type
_entity_poly.pdbx_seq_one_letter_code
_entity_poly.pdbx_strand_id
1 'polypeptide(L)'
;MKKGRLTLPSEENFYEETKELMERWGADAIRDSDGTKLDDRIKQLPAKIYTTYFVARGHNDFAEKHPEETQQLYLLSDRITAIETTVGIHFMNGFLTEQIKPDYQHDPKIWWEVIDRTIGKVVPVENWDVEKETNTVTIKNAVPFHEYTIAFLAYMIWDPTQMYNHITNNWVDIPHAIPFDVRQPHSNQYMKDYLKQWLIDNPDTDVVRFTTFYYHFTLFFNDERKEKFVDWFGYGGTVSVKALEDFEAEKGYRLRPEDFVDEGYYNSTFRNPSLAYRDYMDFIQKFVSDQVKELVEMVHDAGKEAIMFLGDNWIGTEPYGKYFKNTGLDAVVGSVGGGVTLRMIADIPHVKYTEGRFLPYFFPDTFYEGNDPRIEANENWLTARRAILRNPVDRIGYGGYMSLAYKFPEFVDYIAQVADEFRDIHDTIKGVKPHSQLKVAVLNAWGSLRTWQSHMVAHALWYKQIYSYQGILEALSGMPVDVSFISFDDVIESGIPEGIDVIINAGDAETAFSGGDYWENETLVVALRRWVHSGGGLVGVGEPTAVHKNGQFFQLSHVFGVDKELGFSLSTDKYFTAATDNHFITKDSEAFDFGEGMKNVYALYEDTEILEYSNGEIHLSSHDFGKGRGIYLAGLPYSTENTRLLYRSLYYAANKENEFRRWNMSNPHCEVHYYPEIKKAVLVNNSMEEQETIFYDGTGKEERLVLQPSELIWREY
;
A
#
# COMPACT_ATOMS: atom_id res chain seq x y z
N MET A 1 14.03 -33.15 -0.74
CA MET A 1 13.65 -31.74 -0.54
C MET A 1 14.29 -30.91 -1.63
N LYS A 2 13.53 -30.04 -2.26
CA LYS A 2 14.10 -29.04 -3.17
C LYS A 2 14.82 -27.98 -2.30
N LYS A 3 15.87 -27.35 -2.80
CA LYS A 3 16.61 -26.30 -2.09
C LYS A 3 16.56 -25.00 -2.87
N GLY A 4 16.67 -23.89 -2.15
CA GLY A 4 16.76 -22.55 -2.69
C GLY A 4 15.48 -21.73 -2.57
N ARG A 5 15.59 -20.47 -3.01
CA ARG A 5 14.51 -19.48 -3.01
C ARG A 5 13.94 -19.14 -1.63
N LEU A 6 14.74 -19.38 -0.59
CA LEU A 6 14.34 -19.12 0.79
C LEU A 6 15.46 -18.42 1.55
N THR A 7 15.13 -17.26 2.11
CA THR A 7 16.02 -16.48 2.98
C THR A 7 15.64 -16.72 4.44
N LEU A 8 16.61 -17.21 5.22
CA LEU A 8 16.46 -17.59 6.64
C LEU A 8 17.06 -16.49 7.55
N PRO A 9 16.33 -15.95 8.54
CA PRO A 9 16.95 -15.11 9.56
C PRO A 9 17.80 -15.96 10.53
N SER A 10 18.92 -15.41 11.01
CA SER A 10 19.81 -16.08 11.96
C SER A 10 20.51 -15.06 12.88
N GLU A 11 21.07 -15.54 13.99
CA GLU A 11 21.63 -14.72 15.07
C GLU A 11 22.84 -15.38 15.72
N GLU A 12 23.64 -14.61 16.47
CA GLU A 12 24.77 -15.13 17.23
C GLU A 12 24.35 -16.24 18.20
N ASN A 13 25.23 -17.24 18.39
CA ASN A 13 25.00 -18.39 19.27
C ASN A 13 23.85 -19.32 18.83
N PHE A 14 23.48 -19.31 17.55
CA PHE A 14 22.40 -20.14 16.99
C PHE A 14 22.85 -21.01 15.79
N TYR A 15 24.13 -21.37 15.74
CA TYR A 15 24.74 -22.01 14.56
C TYR A 15 24.18 -23.40 14.22
N GLU A 16 24.04 -24.31 15.20
CA GLU A 16 23.63 -25.70 14.90
C GLU A 16 22.17 -25.77 14.46
N GLU A 17 21.31 -25.00 15.12
CA GLU A 17 19.90 -24.82 14.77
C GLU A 17 19.76 -24.14 13.40
N THR A 18 20.57 -23.12 13.11
CA THR A 18 20.59 -22.50 11.77
C THR A 18 20.90 -23.52 10.68
N LYS A 19 21.90 -24.38 10.90
CA LYS A 19 22.27 -25.43 9.93
C LYS A 19 21.16 -26.47 9.74
N GLU A 20 20.49 -26.85 10.83
CA GLU A 20 19.34 -27.75 10.79
C GLU A 20 18.20 -27.14 9.97
N LEU A 21 17.83 -25.89 10.25
CA LEU A 21 16.76 -25.17 9.56
C LEU A 21 17.09 -24.91 8.09
N MET A 22 18.35 -24.62 7.75
CA MET A 22 18.78 -24.50 6.36
C MET A 22 18.54 -25.79 5.57
N GLU A 23 18.88 -26.94 6.15
CA GLU A 23 18.64 -28.23 5.49
C GLU A 23 17.15 -28.54 5.41
N ARG A 24 16.42 -28.27 6.50
CA ARG A 24 15.00 -28.58 6.64
C ARG A 24 14.10 -27.73 5.75
N TRP A 25 14.31 -26.42 5.73
CA TRP A 25 13.54 -25.47 4.92
C TRP A 25 14.11 -25.31 3.51
N GLY A 26 15.33 -25.81 3.28
CA GLY A 26 16.04 -25.67 2.01
C GLY A 26 16.51 -24.24 1.75
N ALA A 27 16.92 -23.51 2.78
CA ALA A 27 17.39 -22.12 2.66
C ALA A 27 18.71 -22.04 1.88
N ASP A 28 18.82 -21.05 0.99
CA ASP A 28 20.03 -20.73 0.21
C ASP A 28 20.54 -19.31 0.47
N ALA A 29 19.86 -18.55 1.33
CA ALA A 29 20.32 -17.26 1.82
C ALA A 29 20.09 -17.16 3.33
N ILE A 30 20.99 -16.45 4.01
CA ILE A 30 20.92 -16.17 5.45
C ILE A 30 21.01 -14.65 5.65
N ARG A 31 20.19 -14.12 6.56
CA ARG A 31 20.17 -12.71 6.93
C ARG A 31 20.34 -12.59 8.45
N ASP A 32 20.99 -11.53 8.91
CA ASP A 32 20.96 -11.11 10.31
C ASP A 32 19.52 -10.93 10.82
N SER A 33 19.21 -11.50 11.99
CA SER A 33 18.04 -11.14 12.77
C SER A 33 18.16 -9.69 13.26
N ASP A 34 17.02 -9.07 13.55
CA ASP A 34 17.02 -7.64 13.92
C ASP A 34 17.83 -7.36 15.18
N GLY A 35 18.72 -6.37 15.09
CA GLY A 35 19.58 -5.96 16.22
C GLY A 35 20.72 -6.93 16.54
N THR A 36 20.88 -8.03 15.79
CA THR A 36 21.97 -9.00 16.00
C THR A 36 22.99 -8.95 14.86
N LYS A 37 24.04 -9.77 14.97
CA LYS A 37 25.01 -10.02 13.90
C LYS A 37 25.08 -11.51 13.65
N LEU A 38 25.51 -11.90 12.45
CA LEU A 38 25.87 -13.28 12.17
C LEU A 38 27.27 -13.55 12.71
N ASP A 39 27.43 -14.66 13.41
CA ASP A 39 28.77 -15.13 13.77
C ASP A 39 29.54 -15.60 12.52
N ASP A 40 30.87 -15.60 12.60
CA ASP A 40 31.71 -15.94 11.45
C ASP A 40 31.52 -17.39 11.00
N ARG A 41 31.01 -18.29 11.86
CA ARG A 41 30.73 -19.67 11.44
C ARG A 41 29.49 -19.74 10.55
N ILE A 42 28.44 -18.97 10.87
CA ILE A 42 27.21 -18.87 10.07
C ILE A 42 27.51 -18.29 8.70
N LYS A 43 28.35 -17.25 8.62
CA LYS A 43 28.77 -16.64 7.34
C LYS A 43 29.50 -17.61 6.40
N GLN A 44 30.11 -18.67 6.94
CA GLN A 44 30.83 -19.68 6.16
C GLN A 44 29.95 -20.87 5.75
N LEU A 45 28.65 -20.84 6.07
CA LEU A 45 27.69 -21.82 5.57
C LEU A 45 27.47 -21.61 4.05
N PRO A 46 27.11 -22.67 3.29
CA PRO A 46 26.96 -22.59 1.84
C PRO A 46 25.64 -21.91 1.43
N ALA A 47 25.51 -20.63 1.76
CA ALA A 47 24.36 -19.78 1.47
C ALA A 47 24.82 -18.36 1.15
N LYS A 48 24.00 -17.61 0.40
CA LYS A 48 24.20 -16.17 0.22
C LYS A 48 24.05 -15.45 1.55
N ILE A 49 24.97 -14.55 1.87
CA ILE A 49 24.91 -13.74 3.07
C ILE A 49 24.30 -12.39 2.76
N TYR A 50 23.10 -12.17 3.29
CA TYR A 50 22.42 -10.88 3.26
C TYR A 50 22.86 -10.10 4.49
N THR A 51 23.19 -8.82 4.29
CA THR A 51 23.51 -7.94 5.41
C THR A 51 22.68 -6.68 5.33
N THR A 52 21.94 -6.42 6.40
CA THR A 52 21.14 -5.20 6.55
C THR A 52 22.05 -3.95 6.56
N TYR A 53 21.71 -2.95 5.74
CA TYR A 53 22.42 -1.67 5.67
C TYR A 53 21.45 -0.50 5.84
N PHE A 54 21.79 0.43 6.74
CA PHE A 54 21.04 1.65 7.01
C PHE A 54 21.81 2.85 6.45
N VAL A 55 21.21 3.61 5.55
CA VAL A 55 21.94 4.65 4.81
C VAL A 55 21.96 5.98 5.55
N ALA A 56 20.82 6.42 6.06
CA ALA A 56 20.62 7.76 6.60
C ALA A 56 20.36 7.80 8.12
N ARG A 57 20.74 6.74 8.85
CA ARG A 57 20.61 6.64 10.32
C ARG A 57 21.63 5.66 10.91
N GLY A 58 21.77 5.67 12.24
CA GLY A 58 22.69 4.77 12.96
C GLY A 58 24.12 5.30 13.10
N HIS A 59 24.33 6.59 12.79
CA HIS A 59 25.62 7.27 12.79
C HIS A 59 25.58 8.55 13.64
N ASN A 60 25.19 8.43 14.92
CA ASN A 60 25.04 9.59 15.81
C ASN A 60 26.30 10.46 15.91
N ASP A 61 27.50 9.86 15.93
CA ASP A 61 28.77 10.60 15.95
C ASP A 61 28.96 11.57 14.78
N PHE A 62 28.30 11.30 13.65
CA PHE A 62 28.24 12.20 12.50
C PHE A 62 27.07 13.18 12.65
N ALA A 63 25.86 12.67 12.89
CA ALA A 63 24.65 13.50 12.96
C ALA A 63 24.73 14.59 14.04
N GLU A 64 25.33 14.31 15.20
CA GLU A 64 25.51 15.28 16.29
C GLU A 64 26.51 16.39 15.95
N LYS A 65 27.41 16.17 14.99
CA LYS A 65 28.36 17.19 14.50
C LYS A 65 27.75 18.08 13.41
N HIS A 66 26.70 17.60 12.75
CA HIS A 66 25.99 18.28 11.66
C HIS A 66 24.49 18.36 11.93
N PRO A 67 24.05 18.92 13.07
CA PRO A 67 22.64 18.97 13.43
C PRO A 67 21.79 19.79 12.43
N GLU A 68 22.40 20.73 11.70
CA GLU A 68 21.80 21.48 10.60
C GLU A 68 21.38 20.62 9.40
N GLU A 69 21.94 19.42 9.26
CA GLU A 69 21.63 18.48 8.17
C GLU A 69 20.68 17.35 8.63
N THR A 70 20.05 17.49 9.80
CA THR A 70 19.01 16.54 10.26
C THR A 70 17.78 16.64 9.35
N GLN A 71 17.10 15.52 9.10
CA GLN A 71 15.86 15.51 8.30
C GLN A 71 14.80 16.44 8.90
N GLN A 72 13.98 17.06 8.05
CA GLN A 72 12.92 17.97 8.47
C GLN A 72 11.55 17.54 7.93
N LEU A 73 10.50 18.13 8.52
CA LEU A 73 9.12 18.02 8.06
C LEU A 73 8.34 19.25 8.49
N TYR A 74 7.25 19.53 7.76
CA TYR A 74 6.25 20.50 8.20
C TYR A 74 5.23 19.86 9.14
N LEU A 75 4.88 20.57 10.21
CA LEU A 75 3.89 20.18 11.20
C LEU A 75 2.84 21.28 11.36
N LEU A 76 1.60 20.89 11.66
CA LEU A 76 0.49 21.81 11.89
C LEU A 76 0.09 21.79 13.37
N SER A 77 -0.03 22.97 13.97
CA SER A 77 -0.58 23.11 15.33
C SER A 77 -2.05 22.70 15.40
N ASP A 78 -2.54 22.48 16.62
CA ASP A 78 -3.99 22.46 16.86
C ASP A 78 -4.63 23.79 16.42
N ARG A 79 -5.94 23.75 16.12
CA ARG A 79 -6.76 24.93 15.82
C ARG A 79 -7.06 25.68 17.11
N ILE A 80 -6.73 26.96 17.16
CA ILE A 80 -7.00 27.82 18.31
C ILE A 80 -8.01 28.89 17.92
N THR A 81 -9.17 28.89 18.58
CA THR A 81 -10.17 29.97 18.46
C THR A 81 -9.67 31.22 19.18
N ALA A 82 -9.53 32.33 18.45
CA ALA A 82 -9.22 33.62 19.06
C ALA A 82 -10.44 34.15 19.84
N ILE A 83 -10.33 34.41 21.15
CA ILE A 83 -11.41 35.05 21.91
C ILE A 83 -11.30 36.57 21.88
N GLU A 84 -10.07 37.07 21.73
CA GLU A 84 -9.73 38.48 21.65
C GLU A 84 -8.99 38.76 20.35
N THR A 85 -8.56 40.02 20.16
CA THR A 85 -7.78 40.41 18.98
C THR A 85 -6.31 39.99 19.04
N THR A 86 -5.92 39.30 20.10
CA THR A 86 -4.60 38.68 20.26
C THR A 86 -4.82 37.23 20.68
N VAL A 87 -4.12 36.30 20.05
CA VAL A 87 -4.20 34.87 20.38
C VAL A 87 -2.81 34.25 20.37
N GLY A 88 -2.51 33.43 21.38
CA GLY A 88 -1.29 32.64 21.46
C GLY A 88 -1.55 31.18 21.04
N ILE A 89 -0.65 30.61 20.25
CA ILE A 89 -0.67 29.21 19.83
C ILE A 89 0.61 28.52 20.35
N HIS A 90 0.46 27.60 21.29
CA HIS A 90 1.54 26.70 21.74
C HIS A 90 1.66 25.54 20.74
N PHE A 91 2.46 25.72 19.69
CA PHE A 91 2.37 24.89 18.49
C PHE A 91 3.03 23.50 18.63
N MET A 92 3.84 23.29 19.66
CA MET A 92 4.41 21.97 19.99
C MET A 92 3.48 21.09 20.84
N ASN A 93 2.31 21.58 21.25
CA ASN A 93 1.36 20.80 22.04
C ASN A 93 0.95 19.51 21.29
N GLY A 94 0.96 18.39 22.01
CA GLY A 94 0.57 17.09 21.48
C GLY A 94 1.56 16.46 20.50
N PHE A 95 2.80 16.95 20.41
CA PHE A 95 3.90 16.34 19.66
C PHE A 95 4.98 15.78 20.59
N LEU A 96 5.60 14.67 20.20
CA LEU A 96 6.69 14.06 20.96
C LEU A 96 7.99 14.87 20.83
N THR A 97 8.39 15.55 21.91
CA THR A 97 9.61 16.38 21.93
C THR A 97 10.91 15.57 21.87
N GLU A 98 10.85 14.27 22.13
CA GLU A 98 11.97 13.35 21.91
C GLU A 98 12.20 13.04 20.42
N GLN A 99 11.15 13.18 19.58
CA GLN A 99 11.22 12.92 18.14
C GLN A 99 11.40 14.22 17.34
N ILE A 100 10.79 15.31 17.78
CA ILE A 100 10.62 16.51 16.97
C ILE A 100 11.13 17.75 17.72
N LYS A 101 11.87 18.60 17.00
CA LYS A 101 12.34 19.89 17.49
C LYS A 101 12.08 21.01 16.48
N PRO A 102 11.43 22.13 16.85
CA PRO A 102 11.22 23.26 15.95
C PRO A 102 12.51 23.79 15.35
N ASP A 103 12.46 24.13 14.06
CA ASP A 103 13.59 24.72 13.36
C ASP A 103 13.66 26.24 13.58
N TYR A 104 14.61 26.66 14.40
CA TYR A 104 14.94 28.06 14.64
C TYR A 104 16.23 28.52 13.97
N GLN A 105 16.89 27.65 13.20
CA GLN A 105 18.06 28.02 12.40
C GLN A 105 17.65 28.85 11.19
N HIS A 106 16.53 28.47 10.57
CA HIS A 106 15.93 29.20 9.46
C HIS A 106 14.86 30.17 9.96
N ASP A 107 14.67 31.30 9.25
CA ASP A 107 13.74 32.36 9.66
C ASP A 107 12.27 31.87 9.59
N PRO A 108 11.56 31.81 10.74
CA PRO A 108 10.14 31.45 10.76
C PRO A 108 9.28 32.32 9.84
N LYS A 109 9.63 33.59 9.64
CA LYS A 109 8.86 34.50 8.78
C LYS A 109 8.92 34.16 7.29
N ILE A 110 9.90 33.36 6.88
CA ILE A 110 10.11 32.93 5.50
C ILE A 110 9.56 31.52 5.27
N TRP A 111 9.70 30.65 6.28
CA TRP A 111 9.46 29.22 6.14
C TRP A 111 8.22 28.71 6.88
N TRP A 112 7.62 29.47 7.78
CA TRP A 112 6.41 29.08 8.51
C TRP A 112 5.23 29.92 8.04
N GLU A 113 4.02 29.40 8.22
CA GLU A 113 2.80 30.06 7.74
C GLU A 113 1.69 29.99 8.80
N VAL A 114 1.14 31.15 9.15
CA VAL A 114 -0.05 31.25 10.01
C VAL A 114 -1.26 31.43 9.12
N ILE A 115 -2.29 30.61 9.32
CA ILE A 115 -3.53 30.68 8.54
C ILE A 115 -4.71 30.90 9.48
N ASP A 116 -5.53 31.89 9.13
CA ASP A 116 -6.91 32.01 9.61
C ASP A 116 -7.74 30.94 8.89
N ARG A 117 -8.02 29.85 9.59
CA ARG A 117 -8.73 28.69 9.06
C ARG A 117 -10.21 28.92 8.88
N THR A 118 -10.78 29.96 9.49
CA THR A 118 -12.20 30.31 9.30
C THR A 118 -12.46 30.89 7.92
N ILE A 119 -11.50 31.61 7.34
CA ILE A 119 -11.63 32.20 6.00
C ILE A 119 -10.58 31.72 4.99
N GLY A 120 -9.69 30.81 5.39
CA GLY A 120 -8.65 30.22 4.55
C GLY A 120 -7.58 31.22 4.10
N LYS A 121 -7.28 32.26 4.88
CA LYS A 121 -6.31 33.30 4.50
C LYS A 121 -5.05 33.27 5.35
N VAL A 122 -3.91 33.47 4.70
CA VAL A 122 -2.62 33.65 5.35
C VAL A 122 -2.61 34.94 6.16
N VAL A 123 -2.17 34.86 7.40
CA VAL A 123 -1.99 36.01 8.27
C VAL A 123 -0.66 36.69 7.91
N PRO A 124 -0.64 38.02 7.65
CA PRO A 124 0.58 38.74 7.30
C PRO A 124 1.70 38.57 8.33
N VAL A 125 2.94 38.47 7.87
CA VAL A 125 4.12 38.14 8.70
C VAL A 125 4.37 39.15 9.83
N GLU A 126 3.98 40.41 9.64
CA GLU A 126 4.04 41.49 10.62
C GLU A 126 3.00 41.37 11.74
N ASN A 127 1.96 40.55 11.55
CA ASN A 127 0.86 40.36 12.47
C ASN A 127 1.03 39.14 13.38
N TRP A 128 2.21 38.53 13.43
CA TRP A 128 2.48 37.51 14.44
C TRP A 128 3.94 37.57 14.89
N ASP A 129 4.30 36.90 15.98
CA ASP A 129 5.68 36.77 16.47
C ASP A 129 5.86 35.39 17.12
N VAL A 130 7.10 34.87 17.09
CA VAL A 130 7.45 33.57 17.70
C VAL A 130 8.28 33.79 18.95
N GLU A 131 7.85 33.21 20.07
CA GLU A 131 8.63 33.07 21.28
C GLU A 131 9.27 31.67 21.33
N LYS A 132 10.60 31.62 21.23
CA LYS A 132 11.35 30.37 21.00
C LYS A 132 11.44 29.52 22.26
N GLU A 133 11.45 30.16 23.43
CA GLU A 133 11.60 29.53 24.74
C GLU A 133 10.34 28.73 25.12
N THR A 134 9.17 29.22 24.72
CA THR A 134 7.86 28.63 25.04
C THR A 134 7.23 27.91 23.85
N ASN A 135 7.86 27.94 22.66
CA ASN A 135 7.28 27.47 21.40
C ASN A 135 5.87 28.04 21.17
N THR A 136 5.74 29.37 21.30
CA THR A 136 4.46 30.08 21.19
C THR A 136 4.47 31.04 20.02
N VAL A 137 3.44 30.99 19.18
CA VAL A 137 3.17 32.04 18.19
C VAL A 137 2.08 32.95 18.71
N THR A 138 2.37 34.24 18.83
CA THR A 138 1.39 35.26 19.20
C THR A 138 0.91 35.96 17.94
N ILE A 139 -0.38 35.85 17.62
CA ILE A 139 -1.03 36.54 16.51
C ILE A 139 -1.64 37.84 17.03
N LYS A 140 -1.33 38.95 16.38
CA LYS A 140 -1.86 40.29 16.60
C LYS A 140 -2.96 40.58 15.58
N ASN A 141 -3.93 41.41 15.96
CA ASN A 141 -5.06 41.77 15.11
C ASN A 141 -5.87 40.57 14.62
N ALA A 142 -5.93 39.50 15.43
CA ALA A 142 -6.82 38.37 15.16
C ALA A 142 -8.28 38.85 15.17
N VAL A 143 -9.11 38.26 14.31
CA VAL A 143 -10.55 38.43 14.35
C VAL A 143 -11.12 37.51 15.43
N PRO A 144 -11.83 38.04 16.45
CA PRO A 144 -12.46 37.21 17.47
C PRO A 144 -13.39 36.17 16.85
N PHE A 145 -13.35 34.97 17.43
CA PHE A 145 -14.05 33.74 17.07
C PHE A 145 -13.64 33.10 15.74
N HIS A 146 -12.56 33.57 15.12
CA HIS A 146 -11.89 32.82 14.06
C HIS A 146 -10.92 31.79 14.65
N GLU A 147 -10.68 30.71 13.92
CA GLU A 147 -9.68 29.70 14.24
C GLU A 147 -8.38 29.96 13.50
N TYR A 148 -7.26 29.78 14.20
CA TYR A 148 -5.93 29.96 13.64
C TYR A 148 -5.08 28.72 13.87
N THR A 149 -4.20 28.45 12.91
CA THR A 149 -3.15 27.43 13.01
C THR A 149 -1.83 27.99 12.53
N ILE A 150 -0.73 27.39 12.97
CA ILE A 150 0.58 27.59 12.35
C ILE A 150 1.11 26.29 11.78
N ALA A 151 1.54 26.35 10.51
CA ALA A 151 2.39 25.34 9.89
C ALA A 151 3.86 25.74 10.12
N PHE A 152 4.63 24.89 10.79
CA PHE A 152 6.01 25.17 11.18
C PHE A 152 6.96 24.05 10.76
N LEU A 153 8.19 24.42 10.45
CA LEU A 153 9.24 23.48 10.08
C LEU A 153 9.90 22.93 11.35
N ALA A 154 10.16 21.63 11.39
CA ALA A 154 10.79 20.97 12.52
C ALA A 154 11.80 19.92 12.07
N TYR A 155 12.87 19.75 12.85
CA TYR A 155 13.82 18.64 12.71
C TYR A 155 13.25 17.37 13.32
N MET A 156 13.46 16.25 12.64
CA MET A 156 13.20 14.90 13.12
C MET A 156 14.47 14.36 13.79
N ILE A 157 14.56 14.48 15.11
CA ILE A 157 15.75 14.13 15.90
C ILE A 157 15.75 12.68 16.40
N TRP A 158 14.75 11.89 16.02
CA TRP A 158 14.68 10.45 16.28
C TRP A 158 14.03 9.75 15.08
N ASP A 159 14.78 8.83 14.46
CA ASP A 159 14.32 8.03 13.33
C ASP A 159 13.05 7.25 13.67
N PRO A 160 11.96 7.33 12.88
CA PRO A 160 10.68 6.76 13.26
C PRO A 160 10.69 5.23 13.37
N THR A 161 11.41 4.51 12.50
CA THR A 161 11.51 3.05 12.56
C THR A 161 12.29 2.62 13.82
N GLN A 162 13.44 3.26 14.09
CA GLN A 162 14.23 2.94 15.28
C GLN A 162 13.49 3.32 16.56
N MET A 163 12.71 4.41 16.56
CA MET A 163 11.83 4.77 17.67
C MET A 163 10.76 3.72 17.93
N TYR A 164 10.04 3.28 16.88
CA TYR A 164 9.05 2.21 17.00
C TYR A 164 9.68 0.94 17.60
N ASN A 165 10.82 0.50 17.09
CA ASN A 165 11.51 -0.68 17.60
C ASN A 165 11.99 -0.51 19.04
N HIS A 166 12.49 0.68 19.40
CA HIS A 166 12.95 0.99 20.75
C HIS A 166 11.80 0.93 21.76
N ILE A 167 10.64 1.52 21.42
CA ILE A 167 9.44 1.53 22.25
C ILE A 167 8.83 0.12 22.35
N THR A 168 8.61 -0.57 21.22
CA THR A 168 7.96 -1.89 21.19
C THR A 168 8.78 -2.96 21.91
N ASN A 169 10.11 -2.93 21.77
CA ASN A 169 10.98 -3.92 22.40
C ASN A 169 11.50 -3.50 23.79
N ASN A 170 11.11 -2.33 24.29
CA ASN A 170 11.62 -1.76 25.55
C ASN A 170 13.16 -1.77 25.62
N TRP A 171 13.83 -1.32 24.55
CA TRP A 171 15.28 -1.23 24.54
C TRP A 171 15.77 -0.29 25.65
N VAL A 172 16.76 -0.75 26.42
CA VAL A 172 17.39 0.02 27.50
C VAL A 172 18.80 0.37 27.06
N ASP A 173 19.25 1.60 27.35
CA ASP A 173 20.61 2.09 27.09
C ASP A 173 21.04 2.13 25.61
N ILE A 174 20.11 2.03 24.65
CA ILE A 174 20.38 2.23 23.22
C ILE A 174 20.09 3.69 22.84
N PRO A 175 21.08 4.48 22.36
CA PRO A 175 20.86 5.84 21.92
C PRO A 175 19.80 5.96 20.82
N HIS A 176 19.06 7.07 20.81
CA HIS A 176 18.08 7.37 19.77
C HIS A 176 18.81 7.68 18.46
N ALA A 177 18.49 6.96 17.39
CA ALA A 177 19.16 7.17 16.11
C ALA A 177 18.70 8.48 15.48
N ILE A 178 19.62 9.40 15.21
CA ILE A 178 19.32 10.69 14.57
C ILE A 178 19.39 10.51 13.04
N PRO A 179 18.30 10.75 12.29
CA PRO A 179 18.31 10.67 10.84
C PRO A 179 18.89 11.94 10.20
N PHE A 180 19.61 11.80 9.08
CA PHE A 180 20.22 12.93 8.37
C PHE A 180 19.78 13.02 6.90
N ASP A 181 19.70 14.24 6.36
CA ASP A 181 19.22 14.55 5.01
C ASP A 181 20.36 14.47 4.00
N VAL A 182 20.35 13.43 3.18
CA VAL A 182 21.39 13.15 2.18
C VAL A 182 21.43 14.16 1.02
N ARG A 183 20.48 15.09 0.93
CA ARG A 183 20.55 16.24 0.03
C ARG A 183 21.62 17.24 0.48
N GLN A 184 21.95 17.24 1.76
CA GLN A 184 22.94 18.14 2.32
C GLN A 184 24.37 17.63 2.04
N PRO A 185 25.34 18.53 1.84
CA PRO A 185 26.65 18.16 1.32
C PRO A 185 27.47 17.28 2.26
N HIS A 186 27.44 17.49 3.59
CA HIS A 186 28.22 16.67 4.51
C HIS A 186 27.63 15.26 4.63
N SER A 187 26.30 15.17 4.69
CA SER A 187 25.53 13.92 4.75
C SER A 187 25.70 13.10 3.48
N ASN A 188 25.63 13.75 2.32
CA ASN A 188 25.86 13.09 1.04
C ASN A 188 27.27 12.49 0.93
N GLN A 189 28.28 13.25 1.33
CA GLN A 189 29.66 12.76 1.32
C GLN A 189 29.85 11.62 2.33
N TYR A 190 29.33 11.78 3.55
CA TYR A 190 29.44 10.80 4.61
C TYR A 190 28.80 9.45 4.22
N MET A 191 27.58 9.44 3.68
CA MET A 191 26.91 8.20 3.32
C MET A 191 27.70 7.39 2.27
N LYS A 192 28.32 8.09 1.31
CA LYS A 192 29.09 7.49 0.22
C LYS A 192 30.42 6.94 0.73
N ASP A 193 31.13 7.71 1.55
CA ASP A 193 32.42 7.29 2.10
C ASP A 193 32.25 6.13 3.11
N TYR A 194 31.19 6.19 3.93
CA TYR A 194 30.89 5.12 4.86
C TYR A 194 30.52 3.82 4.12
N LEU A 195 29.67 3.88 3.07
CA LEU A 195 29.35 2.67 2.29
C LEU A 195 30.60 2.05 1.68
N LYS A 196 31.49 2.85 1.08
CA LYS A 196 32.75 2.35 0.51
C LYS A 196 33.60 1.62 1.55
N GLN A 197 33.76 2.20 2.73
CA GLN A 197 34.52 1.57 3.81
C GLN A 197 33.81 0.31 4.32
N TRP A 198 32.50 0.39 4.50
CA TRP A 198 31.68 -0.74 4.95
C TRP A 198 31.77 -1.93 3.99
N LEU A 199 31.78 -1.70 2.67
CA LEU A 199 31.94 -2.74 1.66
C LEU A 199 33.31 -3.45 1.77
N ILE A 200 34.37 -2.71 2.14
CA ILE A 200 35.71 -3.27 2.39
C ILE A 200 35.70 -4.11 3.67
N ASP A 201 35.04 -3.61 4.72
CA ASP A 201 35.03 -4.23 6.05
C ASP A 201 34.09 -5.45 6.15
N ASN A 202 33.19 -5.64 5.16
CA ASN A 202 32.23 -6.76 5.11
C ASN A 202 32.45 -7.63 3.85
N PRO A 203 33.61 -8.32 3.74
CA PRO A 203 33.94 -9.11 2.56
C PRO A 203 32.99 -10.30 2.36
N ASP A 204 32.47 -10.89 3.44
CA ASP A 204 31.59 -12.07 3.41
C ASP A 204 30.15 -11.76 2.97
N THR A 205 29.76 -10.49 2.85
CA THR A 205 28.41 -10.13 2.37
C THR A 205 28.29 -10.39 0.87
N ASP A 206 27.28 -11.15 0.45
CA ASP A 206 26.93 -11.32 -0.96
C ASP A 206 25.87 -10.30 -1.41
N VAL A 207 24.95 -9.96 -0.51
CA VAL A 207 23.80 -9.11 -0.80
C VAL A 207 23.68 -7.99 0.23
N VAL A 208 23.78 -6.75 -0.22
CA VAL A 208 23.52 -5.55 0.59
C VAL A 208 22.02 -5.29 0.59
N ARG A 209 21.39 -5.51 1.75
CA ARG A 209 19.97 -5.26 1.96
C ARG A 209 19.77 -3.85 2.51
N PHE A 210 19.60 -2.88 1.62
CA PHE A 210 19.21 -1.52 1.99
C PHE A 210 17.86 -1.54 2.72
N THR A 211 17.85 -1.10 3.97
CA THR A 211 16.65 -1.10 4.85
C THR A 211 16.39 0.28 5.48
N THR A 212 16.08 1.31 4.70
CA THR A 212 15.96 1.32 3.24
C THR A 212 16.97 2.27 2.64
N PHE A 213 16.58 3.48 2.27
CA PHE A 213 17.47 4.51 1.76
C PHE A 213 17.42 5.74 2.65
N TYR A 214 16.78 6.81 2.18
CA TYR A 214 17.01 8.14 2.72
C TYR A 214 15.84 8.63 3.56
N TYR A 215 14.65 8.73 2.96
CA TYR A 215 13.52 9.41 3.57
C TYR A 215 12.45 8.44 4.04
N HIS A 216 12.08 8.57 5.31
CA HIS A 216 11.00 7.80 5.92
C HIS A 216 9.64 8.24 5.37
N PHE A 217 8.69 7.31 5.29
CA PHE A 217 7.28 7.65 5.09
C PHE A 217 6.78 8.55 6.22
N THR A 218 5.77 9.39 5.99
CA THR A 218 5.32 10.35 7.01
C THR A 218 4.85 9.60 8.26
N LEU A 219 5.63 9.70 9.35
CA LEU A 219 5.33 9.05 10.63
C LEU A 219 5.84 9.92 11.79
N PHE A 220 4.94 10.36 12.64
CA PHE A 220 5.30 11.09 13.86
C PHE A 220 4.34 10.80 15.02
N PHE A 221 4.83 11.04 16.22
CA PHE A 221 4.20 10.58 17.46
C PHE A 221 3.75 11.75 18.34
N ASN A 222 2.77 11.48 19.20
CA ASN A 222 2.29 12.42 20.20
C ASN A 222 3.13 12.34 21.48
N ASP A 223 2.88 13.26 22.41
CA ASP A 223 3.50 13.35 23.72
C ASP A 223 3.23 12.14 24.66
N GLU A 224 2.31 11.25 24.29
CA GLU A 224 2.10 9.96 24.93
C GLU A 224 2.90 8.80 24.29
N ARG A 225 3.80 9.10 23.35
CA ARG A 225 4.58 8.12 22.56
C ARG A 225 3.68 7.15 21.77
N LYS A 226 2.53 7.64 21.30
CA LYS A 226 1.65 6.93 20.37
C LYS A 226 1.73 7.59 19.00
N GLU A 227 1.49 6.79 17.95
CA GLU A 227 1.36 7.32 16.60
C GLU A 227 0.33 8.46 16.57
N LYS A 228 0.75 9.62 16.07
CA LYS A 228 -0.13 10.80 15.88
C LYS A 228 -0.59 10.89 14.44
N PHE A 229 0.28 10.52 13.49
CA PHE A 229 -0.01 10.47 12.07
C PHE A 229 0.88 9.43 11.39
N VAL A 230 0.28 8.70 10.44
CA VAL A 230 0.99 7.81 9.52
C VAL A 230 0.40 7.89 8.12
N ASP A 231 1.27 7.99 7.12
CA ASP A 231 0.97 7.66 5.73
C ASP A 231 2.19 6.93 5.16
N TRP A 232 2.01 5.65 4.83
CA TRP A 232 3.08 4.79 4.32
C TRP A 232 3.66 5.25 2.97
N PHE A 233 2.94 6.11 2.23
CA PHE A 233 3.38 6.71 0.97
C PHE A 233 3.70 8.21 1.09
N GLY A 234 3.56 8.78 2.28
CA GLY A 234 3.65 10.23 2.49
C GLY A 234 5.08 10.77 2.34
N TYR A 235 5.20 11.93 1.69
CA TYR A 235 6.49 12.59 1.42
C TYR A 235 6.94 13.57 2.53
N GLY A 236 6.27 13.56 3.69
CA GLY A 236 6.50 14.57 4.74
C GLY A 236 7.93 14.58 5.27
N GLY A 237 8.58 13.42 5.39
CA GLY A 237 9.96 13.28 5.85
C GLY A 237 11.04 13.68 4.84
N THR A 238 10.67 14.19 3.66
CA THR A 238 11.60 14.57 2.58
C THR A 238 11.89 16.07 2.55
N VAL A 239 11.21 16.85 3.39
CA VAL A 239 11.27 18.32 3.35
C VAL A 239 12.56 18.80 4.02
N SER A 240 13.20 19.78 3.41
CA SER A 240 14.21 20.61 4.06
C SER A 240 14.26 21.98 3.39
N VAL A 241 14.80 23.00 4.06
CA VAL A 241 14.97 24.32 3.42
C VAL A 241 15.75 24.20 2.10
N LYS A 242 16.80 23.38 2.07
CA LYS A 242 17.57 23.09 0.86
C LYS A 242 16.71 22.45 -0.24
N ALA A 243 15.86 21.48 0.09
CA ALA A 243 14.95 20.87 -0.87
C ALA A 243 13.95 21.88 -1.45
N LEU A 244 13.42 22.79 -0.62
CA LEU A 244 12.46 23.82 -1.05
C LEU A 244 13.12 24.89 -1.93
N GLU A 245 14.34 25.32 -1.62
CA GLU A 245 15.11 26.26 -2.45
C GLU A 245 15.49 25.65 -3.80
N ASP A 246 15.93 24.38 -3.81
CA ASP A 246 16.23 23.64 -5.04
C ASP A 246 14.99 23.44 -5.90
N PHE A 247 13.85 23.13 -5.27
CA PHE A 247 12.57 23.02 -5.94
C PHE A 247 12.18 24.34 -6.62
N GLU A 248 12.26 25.46 -5.88
CA GLU A 248 11.94 26.79 -6.41
C GLU A 248 12.86 27.15 -7.59
N ALA A 249 14.14 26.81 -7.51
CA ALA A 249 15.10 27.01 -8.59
C ALA A 249 14.81 26.13 -9.83
N GLU A 250 14.37 24.88 -9.66
CA GLU A 250 14.09 23.95 -10.77
C GLU A 250 12.71 24.19 -11.42
N LYS A 251 11.67 24.40 -10.62
CA LYS A 251 10.27 24.49 -11.07
C LYS A 251 9.80 25.94 -11.29
N GLY A 252 10.53 26.92 -10.78
CA GLY A 252 10.27 28.35 -11.01
C GLY A 252 9.14 28.93 -10.17
N TYR A 253 8.68 28.22 -9.13
CA TYR A 253 7.73 28.73 -8.16
C TYR A 253 8.00 28.15 -6.77
N ARG A 254 7.59 28.89 -5.74
CA ARG A 254 7.81 28.54 -4.34
C ARG A 254 6.64 27.75 -3.76
N LEU A 255 6.95 26.63 -3.11
CA LEU A 255 5.97 25.87 -2.32
C LEU A 255 5.70 26.57 -0.98
N ARG A 256 4.46 26.47 -0.52
CA ARG A 256 4.01 26.94 0.79
C ARG A 256 4.09 25.80 1.81
N PRO A 257 4.18 26.10 3.12
CA PRO A 257 3.94 25.10 4.14
C PRO A 257 2.60 24.36 3.96
N GLU A 258 1.57 25.07 3.50
CA GLU A 258 0.25 24.51 3.20
C GLU A 258 0.27 23.42 2.11
N ASP A 259 1.21 23.47 1.16
CA ASP A 259 1.38 22.42 0.14
C ASP A 259 1.89 21.10 0.75
N PHE A 260 2.27 21.09 2.04
CA PHE A 260 2.72 19.91 2.78
C PHE A 260 1.76 19.49 3.88
N VAL A 261 1.32 20.44 4.72
CA VAL A 261 0.40 20.12 5.82
C VAL A 261 -1.02 19.86 5.34
N ASP A 262 -1.41 20.37 4.15
CA ASP A 262 -2.69 20.15 3.47
C ASP A 262 -3.87 20.18 4.46
N GLU A 263 -4.08 21.34 5.12
CA GLU A 263 -5.16 21.54 6.09
C GLU A 263 -5.13 20.61 7.34
N GLY A 264 -4.06 19.85 7.53
CA GLY A 264 -3.90 18.83 8.56
C GLY A 264 -4.02 17.39 8.05
N TYR A 265 -4.25 17.20 6.75
CA TYR A 265 -4.27 15.89 6.09
C TYR A 265 -2.89 15.40 5.66
N TYR A 266 -1.87 16.29 5.69
CA TYR A 266 -0.48 15.99 5.38
C TYR A 266 -0.28 15.29 4.02
N ASN A 267 -1.04 15.73 3.01
CA ASN A 267 -1.11 15.11 1.69
C ASN A 267 -1.36 13.60 1.74
N SER A 268 -2.26 13.17 2.63
CA SER A 268 -2.70 11.78 2.69
C SER A 268 -2.95 11.23 1.29
N THR A 269 -2.54 10.00 1.02
CA THR A 269 -2.77 9.33 -0.27
C THR A 269 -4.27 9.21 -0.64
N PHE A 270 -5.16 9.46 0.32
CA PHE A 270 -6.62 9.54 0.13
C PHE A 270 -7.08 10.88 -0.43
N ARG A 271 -6.25 11.93 -0.40
CA ARG A 271 -6.54 13.25 -0.97
C ARG A 271 -6.26 13.23 -2.46
N ASN A 272 -7.15 13.84 -3.24
CA ASN A 272 -6.82 14.15 -4.63
C ASN A 272 -5.52 14.98 -4.66
N PRO A 273 -4.44 14.48 -5.28
CA PRO A 273 -3.16 15.15 -5.19
C PRO A 273 -3.17 16.46 -5.97
N SER A 274 -2.76 17.54 -5.31
CA SER A 274 -2.58 18.84 -5.95
C SER A 274 -1.44 18.79 -6.98
N LEU A 275 -1.47 19.69 -7.95
CA LEU A 275 -0.35 19.83 -8.91
C LEU A 275 0.96 20.12 -8.18
N ALA A 276 0.93 20.98 -7.15
CA ALA A 276 2.10 21.33 -6.36
C ALA A 276 2.72 20.11 -5.66
N TYR A 277 1.89 19.24 -5.08
CA TYR A 277 2.37 18.02 -4.45
C TYR A 277 2.90 17.01 -5.48
N ARG A 278 2.23 16.84 -6.63
CA ARG A 278 2.73 15.98 -7.73
C ARG A 278 4.08 16.46 -8.26
N ASP A 279 4.26 17.76 -8.45
CA ASP A 279 5.54 18.35 -8.88
C ASP A 279 6.65 18.12 -7.85
N TYR A 280 6.33 18.26 -6.57
CA TYR A 280 7.27 17.99 -5.48
C TYR A 280 7.65 16.50 -5.41
N MET A 281 6.68 15.59 -5.53
CA MET A 281 6.94 14.14 -5.60
C MET A 281 7.88 13.81 -6.76
N ASP A 282 7.62 14.31 -7.97
CA ASP A 282 8.47 14.11 -9.15
C ASP A 282 9.90 14.63 -8.92
N PHE A 283 10.04 15.81 -8.31
CA PHE A 283 11.33 16.41 -7.95
C PHE A 283 12.12 15.53 -6.96
N ILE A 284 11.46 15.03 -5.91
CA ILE A 284 12.10 14.15 -4.92
C ILE A 284 12.46 12.80 -5.54
N GLN A 285 11.56 12.20 -6.34
CA GLN A 285 11.82 10.91 -6.97
C GLN A 285 13.04 10.92 -7.88
N LYS A 286 13.21 11.99 -8.66
CA LYS A 286 14.38 12.17 -9.51
C LYS A 286 15.67 12.19 -8.69
N PHE A 287 15.72 12.99 -7.62
CA PHE A 287 16.88 13.06 -6.73
C PHE A 287 17.19 11.72 -6.06
N VAL A 288 16.17 11.06 -5.49
CA VAL A 288 16.34 9.76 -4.81
C VAL A 288 16.82 8.70 -5.80
N SER A 289 16.24 8.63 -6.98
CA SER A 289 16.65 7.69 -8.04
C SER A 289 18.13 7.85 -8.40
N ASP A 290 18.59 9.09 -8.59
CA ASP A 290 19.99 9.37 -8.91
C ASP A 290 20.94 8.97 -7.77
N GLN A 291 20.59 9.25 -6.52
CA GLN A 291 21.41 8.86 -5.36
C GLN A 291 21.41 7.35 -5.11
N VAL A 292 20.27 6.67 -5.28
CA VAL A 292 20.19 5.20 -5.17
C VAL A 292 21.09 4.56 -6.20
N LYS A 293 21.05 5.04 -7.45
CA LYS A 293 21.91 4.55 -8.52
C LYS A 293 23.38 4.61 -8.15
N GLU A 294 23.85 5.73 -7.60
CA GLU A 294 25.25 5.86 -7.17
C GLU A 294 25.63 4.83 -6.09
N LEU A 295 24.75 4.58 -5.11
CA LEU A 295 25.03 3.57 -4.08
C LEU A 295 25.01 2.15 -4.66
N VAL A 296 24.08 1.85 -5.56
CA VAL A 296 23.99 0.55 -6.23
C VAL A 296 25.24 0.29 -7.08
N GLU A 297 25.73 1.29 -7.82
CA GLU A 297 26.97 1.19 -8.59
C GLU A 297 28.18 0.87 -7.69
N MET A 298 28.29 1.47 -6.51
CA MET A 298 29.35 1.14 -5.53
C MET A 298 29.24 -0.31 -5.02
N VAL A 299 28.02 -0.80 -4.76
CA VAL A 299 27.79 -2.19 -4.34
C VAL A 299 28.17 -3.17 -5.46
N HIS A 300 27.81 -2.87 -6.70
CA HIS A 300 28.16 -3.67 -7.88
C HIS A 300 29.67 -3.68 -8.13
N ASP A 301 30.35 -2.54 -7.99
CA ASP A 301 31.81 -2.43 -8.11
C ASP A 301 32.54 -3.27 -7.05
N ALA A 302 31.92 -3.47 -5.87
CA ALA A 302 32.40 -4.38 -4.84
C ALA A 302 32.03 -5.86 -5.08
N GLY A 303 31.36 -6.18 -6.19
CA GLY A 303 30.98 -7.54 -6.58
C GLY A 303 29.79 -8.12 -5.81
N LYS A 304 28.92 -7.28 -5.25
CA LYS A 304 27.77 -7.67 -4.40
C LYS A 304 26.45 -7.29 -5.08
N GLU A 305 25.34 -7.92 -4.68
CA GLU A 305 23.99 -7.53 -5.11
C GLU A 305 23.44 -6.40 -4.20
N ALA A 306 22.69 -5.47 -4.77
CA ALA A 306 22.00 -4.39 -4.08
C ALA A 306 20.49 -4.62 -4.12
N ILE A 307 19.89 -4.85 -2.95
CA ILE A 307 18.44 -5.05 -2.85
C ILE A 307 17.82 -4.01 -1.92
N MET A 308 16.59 -3.63 -2.23
CA MET A 308 15.83 -2.64 -1.48
C MET A 308 14.72 -3.30 -0.65
N PHE A 309 14.57 -2.90 0.61
CA PHE A 309 13.36 -3.20 1.36
C PHE A 309 12.22 -2.23 1.00
N LEU A 310 11.04 -2.76 0.66
CA LEU A 310 9.83 -1.97 0.41
C LEU A 310 9.17 -1.60 1.74
N GLY A 311 9.69 -0.57 2.39
CA GLY A 311 9.25 -0.06 3.69
C GLY A 311 10.25 0.93 4.27
N ASP A 312 10.03 1.39 5.49
CA ASP A 312 10.91 2.31 6.23
C ASP A 312 11.26 3.57 5.39
N ASN A 313 12.56 3.78 5.11
CA ASN A 313 13.08 4.92 4.36
C ASN A 313 12.98 4.76 2.82
N TRP A 314 11.81 4.38 2.30
CA TRP A 314 11.60 4.08 0.87
C TRP A 314 11.10 5.25 0.02
N ILE A 315 10.73 6.38 0.61
CA ILE A 315 10.06 7.46 -0.11
C ILE A 315 10.95 8.05 -1.20
N GLY A 316 10.35 8.30 -2.36
CA GLY A 316 11.00 8.79 -3.57
C GLY A 316 11.61 7.70 -4.46
N THR A 317 11.74 6.46 -3.98
CA THR A 317 12.19 5.35 -4.86
C THR A 317 11.14 4.98 -5.90
N GLU A 318 9.87 4.90 -5.46
CA GLU A 318 8.66 4.68 -6.25
C GLU A 318 8.81 3.53 -7.26
N PRO A 319 8.68 2.27 -6.84
CA PRO A 319 8.91 1.09 -7.69
C PRO A 319 8.10 1.03 -8.99
N TYR A 320 6.93 1.66 -9.00
CA TYR A 320 6.06 1.78 -10.18
C TYR A 320 6.18 3.15 -10.89
N GLY A 321 7.07 4.01 -10.41
CA GLY A 321 7.37 5.33 -10.96
C GLY A 321 8.37 5.29 -12.11
N LYS A 322 8.34 6.32 -12.95
CA LYS A 322 9.12 6.41 -14.19
C LYS A 322 10.65 6.41 -14.00
N TYR A 323 11.13 6.77 -12.81
CA TYR A 323 12.56 6.83 -12.48
C TYR A 323 13.12 5.52 -11.89
N PHE A 324 12.27 4.58 -11.47
CA PHE A 324 12.74 3.39 -10.75
C PHE A 324 13.74 2.54 -11.55
N LYS A 325 13.52 2.41 -12.87
CA LYS A 325 14.44 1.71 -13.78
C LYS A 325 15.88 2.24 -13.77
N ASN A 326 16.09 3.50 -13.35
CA ASN A 326 17.42 4.11 -13.34
C ASN A 326 18.23 3.69 -12.11
N THR A 327 17.58 3.17 -11.05
CA THR A 327 18.22 2.79 -9.79
C THR A 327 19.24 1.65 -9.96
N GLY A 328 19.04 0.77 -10.94
CA GLY A 328 19.91 -0.39 -11.17
C GLY A 328 19.78 -1.51 -10.13
N LEU A 329 18.79 -1.44 -9.23
CA LEU A 329 18.58 -2.42 -8.17
C LEU A 329 18.47 -3.85 -8.70
N ASP A 330 19.06 -4.80 -7.97
CA ASP A 330 18.95 -6.22 -8.31
C ASP A 330 17.59 -6.77 -7.93
N ALA A 331 17.06 -6.37 -6.77
CA ALA A 331 15.77 -6.84 -6.28
C ALA A 331 15.08 -5.89 -5.31
N VAL A 332 13.78 -6.14 -5.13
CA VAL A 332 12.99 -5.59 -4.03
C VAL A 332 12.51 -6.73 -3.15
N VAL A 333 12.70 -6.57 -1.84
CA VAL A 333 12.13 -7.43 -0.80
C VAL A 333 11.06 -6.65 -0.04
N GLY A 334 9.88 -7.22 0.22
CA GLY A 334 8.81 -6.54 0.94
C GLY A 334 8.07 -7.43 1.93
N SER A 335 7.28 -6.83 2.80
CA SER A 335 6.45 -7.56 3.77
C SER A 335 5.23 -8.18 3.09
N VAL A 336 4.99 -9.47 3.31
CA VAL A 336 3.81 -10.18 2.78
C VAL A 336 2.87 -10.53 3.93
N GLY A 337 1.71 -9.88 3.97
CA GLY A 337 0.60 -10.16 4.89
C GLY A 337 -0.69 -10.60 4.18
N GLY A 338 -0.63 -10.88 2.89
CA GLY A 338 -1.80 -11.23 2.06
C GLY A 338 -1.49 -11.13 0.57
N GLY A 339 -2.51 -11.31 -0.27
CA GLY A 339 -2.35 -11.29 -1.71
C GLY A 339 -2.09 -9.89 -2.25
N VAL A 340 -2.71 -8.83 -1.71
CA VAL A 340 -2.43 -7.44 -2.15
C VAL A 340 -0.95 -7.08 -1.93
N THR A 341 -0.43 -7.34 -0.74
CA THR A 341 0.97 -7.03 -0.41
C THR A 341 1.95 -7.91 -1.18
N LEU A 342 1.62 -9.16 -1.45
CA LEU A 342 2.40 -9.98 -2.38
C LEU A 342 2.43 -9.37 -3.78
N ARG A 343 1.28 -9.01 -4.36
CA ARG A 343 1.22 -8.43 -5.72
C ARG A 343 1.91 -7.08 -5.80
N MET A 344 1.86 -6.29 -4.74
CA MET A 344 2.63 -5.05 -4.62
C MET A 344 4.12 -5.26 -4.83
N ILE A 345 4.66 -6.43 -4.45
CA ILE A 345 6.06 -6.80 -4.61
C ILE A 345 6.29 -7.53 -5.94
N ALA A 346 5.47 -8.54 -6.25
CA ALA A 346 5.64 -9.42 -7.40
C ALA A 346 5.53 -8.68 -8.74
N ASP A 347 4.71 -7.63 -8.80
CA ASP A 347 4.46 -6.86 -10.03
C ASP A 347 5.47 -5.73 -10.24
N ILE A 348 6.46 -5.55 -9.34
CA ILE A 348 7.48 -4.49 -9.47
C ILE A 348 8.31 -4.73 -10.73
N PRO A 349 8.36 -3.76 -11.66
CA PRO A 349 9.16 -3.88 -12.88
C PRO A 349 10.64 -3.54 -12.63
N HIS A 350 11.47 -3.80 -13.64
CA HIS A 350 12.85 -3.30 -13.75
C HIS A 350 13.86 -3.79 -12.70
N VAL A 351 13.52 -4.83 -11.93
CA VAL A 351 14.46 -5.59 -11.09
C VAL A 351 14.70 -6.98 -11.65
N LYS A 352 15.80 -7.62 -11.24
CA LYS A 352 16.15 -8.99 -11.68
C LYS A 352 15.27 -10.04 -11.00
N TYR A 353 14.90 -9.80 -9.74
CA TYR A 353 14.05 -10.69 -8.97
C TYR A 353 13.30 -9.95 -7.86
N THR A 354 12.26 -10.57 -7.29
CA THR A 354 11.50 -10.04 -6.15
C THR A 354 11.45 -11.05 -5.01
N GLU A 355 11.39 -10.56 -3.77
CA GLU A 355 11.40 -11.41 -2.56
C GLU A 355 10.26 -11.04 -1.59
N GLY A 356 9.46 -12.02 -1.20
CA GLY A 356 8.40 -11.85 -0.22
C GLY A 356 8.87 -12.26 1.18
N ARG A 357 8.88 -11.34 2.15
CA ARG A 357 9.15 -11.64 3.56
C ARG A 357 7.81 -11.84 4.29
N PHE A 358 7.47 -13.09 4.55
CA PHE A 358 6.17 -13.50 5.06
C PHE A 358 6.00 -13.20 6.55
N LEU A 359 4.74 -12.99 6.93
CA LEU A 359 4.26 -13.03 8.31
C LEU A 359 3.94 -14.49 8.75
N PRO A 360 3.88 -14.77 10.06
CA PRO A 360 4.16 -13.86 11.17
C PRO A 360 5.63 -13.46 11.26
N TYR A 361 5.88 -12.23 11.73
CA TYR A 361 7.22 -11.83 12.12
C TYR A 361 7.61 -12.57 13.41
N PHE A 362 8.86 -13.02 13.54
CA PHE A 362 9.27 -13.87 14.66
C PHE A 362 9.51 -13.08 15.95
N PHE A 363 8.43 -12.47 16.46
CA PHE A 363 8.41 -11.57 17.61
C PHE A 363 7.52 -12.12 18.74
N PRO A 364 7.70 -11.62 19.99
CA PRO A 364 6.98 -12.13 21.16
C PRO A 364 5.47 -11.85 21.18
N ASP A 365 4.97 -10.98 20.31
CA ASP A 365 3.55 -10.67 20.13
C ASP A 365 2.77 -11.83 19.49
N THR A 366 3.38 -12.58 18.57
CA THR A 366 2.81 -13.83 18.03
C THR A 366 3.41 -15.07 18.70
N PHE A 367 4.71 -15.09 18.97
CA PHE A 367 5.41 -16.28 19.46
C PHE A 367 5.51 -16.29 20.99
N TYR A 368 4.37 -16.52 21.67
CA TYR A 368 4.28 -16.66 23.13
C TYR A 368 3.59 -17.96 23.55
N GLU A 369 3.82 -18.38 24.80
CA GLU A 369 3.23 -19.60 25.35
C GLU A 369 1.70 -19.55 25.32
N GLY A 370 1.07 -20.54 24.69
CA GLY A 370 -0.38 -20.64 24.56
C GLY A 370 -0.93 -20.11 23.23
N ASN A 371 -0.11 -19.48 22.38
CA ASN A 371 -0.49 -19.17 21.00
C ASN A 371 -0.11 -20.32 20.04
N ASP A 372 -0.81 -20.39 18.89
CA ASP A 372 -0.44 -21.26 17.77
C ASP A 372 -0.13 -20.41 16.51
N PRO A 373 1.15 -20.09 16.25
CA PRO A 373 1.55 -19.27 15.11
C PRO A 373 1.21 -19.87 13.74
N ARG A 374 0.87 -21.16 13.65
CA ARG A 374 0.51 -21.81 12.38
C ARG A 374 -0.79 -21.28 11.79
N ILE A 375 -1.72 -20.83 12.63
CA ILE A 375 -3.02 -20.32 12.18
C ILE A 375 -2.77 -19.08 11.31
N GLU A 376 -2.07 -18.10 11.87
CA GLU A 376 -1.69 -16.87 11.15
C GLU A 376 -0.80 -17.18 9.95
N ALA A 377 0.17 -18.09 10.08
CA ALA A 377 1.05 -18.47 8.98
C ALA A 377 0.30 -19.10 7.80
N ASN A 378 -0.72 -19.93 8.08
CA ASN A 378 -1.52 -20.56 7.05
C ASN A 378 -2.52 -19.61 6.41
N GLU A 379 -3.15 -18.73 7.18
CA GLU A 379 -3.98 -17.66 6.63
C GLU A 379 -3.19 -16.75 5.69
N ASN A 380 -1.99 -16.34 6.10
CA ASN A 380 -1.07 -15.57 5.27
C ASN A 380 -0.65 -16.34 4.01
N TRP A 381 -0.29 -17.63 4.15
CA TRP A 381 0.11 -18.46 3.02
C TRP A 381 -1.03 -18.63 2.02
N LEU A 382 -2.24 -19.02 2.45
CA LEU A 382 -3.36 -19.24 1.55
C LEU A 382 -3.75 -17.97 0.78
N THR A 383 -3.78 -16.84 1.49
CA THR A 383 -4.14 -15.53 0.92
C THR A 383 -3.06 -15.03 -0.04
N ALA A 384 -1.78 -15.25 0.25
CA ALA A 384 -0.70 -14.93 -0.67
C ALA A 384 -0.58 -15.92 -1.83
N ARG A 385 -0.79 -17.23 -1.60
CA ARG A 385 -0.61 -18.30 -2.58
C ARG A 385 -1.48 -18.09 -3.81
N ARG A 386 -2.74 -17.74 -3.63
CA ARG A 386 -3.64 -17.40 -4.76
C ARG A 386 -3.08 -16.28 -5.64
N ALA A 387 -2.42 -15.28 -5.03
CA ALA A 387 -1.74 -14.22 -5.75
C ALA A 387 -0.42 -14.70 -6.41
N ILE A 388 0.35 -15.58 -5.76
CA ILE A 388 1.54 -16.24 -6.36
C ILE A 388 1.14 -16.99 -7.63
N LEU A 389 -0.01 -17.67 -7.63
CA LEU A 389 -0.53 -18.37 -8.81
C LEU A 389 -0.89 -17.42 -9.97
N ARG A 390 -1.02 -16.12 -9.74
CA ARG A 390 -1.15 -15.10 -10.80
C ARG A 390 0.22 -14.58 -11.24
N ASN A 391 1.08 -14.22 -10.29
CA ASN A 391 2.43 -13.77 -10.55
C ASN A 391 3.35 -14.12 -9.36
N PRO A 392 4.25 -15.12 -9.48
CA PRO A 392 5.14 -15.49 -8.39
C PRO A 392 6.22 -14.45 -8.13
N VAL A 393 6.47 -14.16 -6.84
CA VAL A 393 7.79 -13.65 -6.41
C VAL A 393 8.87 -14.71 -6.69
N ASP A 394 10.12 -14.30 -6.80
CA ASP A 394 11.24 -15.21 -7.11
C ASP A 394 11.76 -15.97 -5.89
N ARG A 395 11.57 -15.37 -4.71
CA ARG A 395 12.05 -15.85 -3.41
C ARG A 395 11.05 -15.53 -2.31
N ILE A 396 11.06 -16.34 -1.26
CA ILE A 396 10.38 -16.05 0.00
C ILE A 396 11.37 -16.00 1.15
N GLY A 397 10.95 -15.51 2.30
CA GLY A 397 11.74 -15.56 3.52
C GLY A 397 10.93 -15.14 4.72
N TYR A 398 11.58 -15.15 5.88
CA TYR A 398 11.01 -14.70 7.14
C TYR A 398 11.97 -13.71 7.83
N GLY A 399 11.48 -13.01 8.85
CA GLY A 399 12.30 -12.11 9.66
C GLY A 399 11.91 -12.17 11.13
N GLY A 400 12.73 -11.55 11.98
CA GLY A 400 12.63 -11.61 13.43
C GLY A 400 13.62 -12.61 14.04
N TYR A 401 13.39 -12.99 15.30
CA TYR A 401 14.30 -13.85 16.07
C TYR A 401 14.06 -15.33 15.78
N MET A 402 14.95 -15.97 15.04
CA MET A 402 14.82 -17.40 14.70
C MET A 402 14.83 -18.29 15.95
N SER A 403 15.58 -17.91 17.00
CA SER A 403 15.57 -18.60 18.29
C SER A 403 14.20 -18.60 18.99
N LEU A 404 13.33 -17.64 18.67
CA LEU A 404 11.97 -17.58 19.19
C LEU A 404 11.06 -18.54 18.41
N ALA A 405 11.06 -18.45 17.08
CA ALA A 405 10.26 -19.33 16.22
C ALA A 405 10.63 -20.81 16.38
N TYR A 406 11.90 -21.12 16.61
CA TYR A 406 12.40 -22.49 16.81
C TYR A 406 11.80 -23.20 18.04
N LYS A 407 11.24 -22.46 19.01
CA LYS A 407 10.54 -23.03 20.18
C LYS A 407 9.17 -23.64 19.83
N PHE A 408 8.68 -23.43 18.60
CA PHE A 408 7.39 -23.90 18.12
C PHE A 408 7.62 -24.96 17.02
N PRO A 409 7.86 -26.23 17.36
CA PRO A 409 8.24 -27.25 16.39
C PRO A 409 7.17 -27.45 15.32
N GLU A 410 5.88 -27.44 15.68
CA GLU A 410 4.81 -27.60 14.69
C GLU A 410 4.77 -26.44 13.67
N PHE A 411 5.15 -25.24 14.08
CA PHE A 411 5.32 -24.11 13.17
C PHE A 411 6.52 -24.33 12.24
N VAL A 412 7.66 -24.77 12.77
CA VAL A 412 8.85 -25.09 11.97
C VAL A 412 8.56 -26.18 10.93
N ASP A 413 7.81 -27.20 11.31
CA ASP A 413 7.33 -28.28 10.43
C ASP A 413 6.43 -27.75 9.31
N TYR A 414 5.54 -26.82 9.65
CA TYR A 414 4.62 -26.19 8.69
C TYR A 414 5.37 -25.31 7.69
N ILE A 415 6.33 -24.48 8.13
CA ILE A 415 7.13 -23.63 7.22
C ILE A 415 7.95 -24.46 6.24
N ALA A 416 8.42 -25.65 6.64
CA ALA A 416 9.09 -26.57 5.72
C ALA A 416 8.16 -26.99 4.55
N GLN A 417 6.87 -27.22 4.82
CA GLN A 417 5.87 -27.56 3.81
C GLN A 417 5.58 -26.37 2.90
N VAL A 418 5.41 -25.17 3.47
CA VAL A 418 5.22 -23.92 2.71
C VAL A 418 6.39 -23.68 1.75
N ALA A 419 7.62 -23.89 2.22
CA ALA A 419 8.82 -23.72 1.39
C ALA A 419 8.86 -24.70 0.21
N ASP A 420 8.48 -25.96 0.44
CA ASP A 420 8.41 -26.97 -0.63
C ASP A 420 7.27 -26.69 -1.63
N GLU A 421 6.08 -26.29 -1.16
CA GLU A 421 4.95 -25.89 -2.01
C GLU A 421 5.29 -24.65 -2.84
N PHE A 422 5.93 -23.63 -2.24
CA PHE A 422 6.40 -22.44 -2.96
C PHE A 422 7.36 -22.80 -4.08
N ARG A 423 8.36 -23.66 -3.82
CA ARG A 423 9.30 -24.12 -4.84
C ARG A 423 8.60 -24.89 -5.94
N ASP A 424 7.62 -25.72 -5.61
CA ASP A 424 6.83 -26.45 -6.60
C ASP A 424 6.03 -25.53 -7.51
N ILE A 425 5.36 -24.52 -6.94
CA ILE A 425 4.67 -23.49 -7.71
C ILE A 425 5.67 -22.75 -8.59
N HIS A 426 6.74 -22.21 -8.01
CA HIS A 426 7.72 -21.41 -8.75
C HIS A 426 8.34 -22.20 -9.91
N ASP A 427 8.81 -23.43 -9.68
CA ASP A 427 9.43 -24.28 -10.72
C ASP A 427 8.45 -24.58 -11.87
N THR A 428 7.15 -24.60 -11.58
CA THR A 428 6.11 -24.93 -12.56
C THR A 428 5.69 -23.72 -13.38
N ILE A 429 5.54 -22.54 -12.77
CA ILE A 429 4.83 -21.41 -13.40
C ILE A 429 5.59 -20.08 -13.45
N LYS A 430 6.80 -19.95 -12.90
CA LYS A 430 7.54 -18.68 -13.01
C LYS A 430 7.81 -18.35 -14.48
N GLY A 431 7.45 -17.14 -14.89
CA GLY A 431 7.59 -16.67 -16.26
C GLY A 431 6.55 -17.22 -17.24
N VAL A 432 5.57 -18.00 -16.75
CA VAL A 432 4.46 -18.52 -17.55
C VAL A 432 3.24 -17.64 -17.32
N LYS A 433 2.64 -17.12 -18.39
CA LYS A 433 1.45 -16.28 -18.26
C LYS A 433 0.22 -17.15 -17.92
N PRO A 434 -0.48 -16.90 -16.79
CA PRO A 434 -1.73 -17.60 -16.51
C PRO A 434 -2.83 -17.13 -17.48
N HIS A 435 -3.79 -18.02 -17.75
CA HIS A 435 -5.03 -17.67 -18.42
C HIS A 435 -5.79 -16.64 -17.57
N SER A 436 -6.22 -15.56 -18.21
CA SER A 436 -7.08 -14.53 -17.62
C SER A 436 -8.35 -14.43 -18.44
N GLN A 437 -9.49 -14.46 -17.75
CA GLN A 437 -10.80 -14.48 -18.42
C GLN A 437 -11.30 -13.08 -18.79
N LEU A 438 -10.84 -12.08 -18.02
CA LEU A 438 -11.19 -10.68 -18.18
C LEU A 438 -9.94 -9.83 -18.00
N LYS A 439 -9.93 -8.64 -18.63
CA LYS A 439 -9.01 -7.55 -18.29
C LYS A 439 -9.76 -6.47 -17.50
N VAL A 440 -9.31 -6.23 -16.29
CA VAL A 440 -9.92 -5.33 -15.31
C VAL A 440 -8.97 -4.16 -15.06
N ALA A 441 -9.50 -2.94 -15.05
CA ALA A 441 -8.75 -1.75 -14.70
C ALA A 441 -9.33 -1.08 -13.45
N VAL A 442 -8.49 -0.83 -12.45
CA VAL A 442 -8.84 -0.02 -11.28
C VAL A 442 -8.54 1.44 -11.62
N LEU A 443 -9.56 2.30 -11.59
CA LEU A 443 -9.49 3.72 -11.95
C LEU A 443 -9.53 4.60 -10.69
N ASN A 444 -8.48 5.40 -10.47
CA ASN A 444 -8.37 6.37 -9.39
C ASN A 444 -7.43 7.54 -9.76
N ALA A 445 -7.08 8.44 -8.83
CA ALA A 445 -6.22 9.59 -9.12
C ALA A 445 -4.72 9.22 -9.28
N TRP A 446 -4.30 8.04 -8.84
CA TRP A 446 -2.90 7.63 -8.79
C TRP A 446 -2.49 6.70 -9.94
N GLY A 447 -3.42 5.86 -10.40
CA GLY A 447 -3.17 4.88 -11.46
C GLY A 447 -1.99 3.96 -11.15
N SER A 448 -1.15 3.72 -12.16
CA SER A 448 -0.05 2.75 -12.08
C SER A 448 0.97 3.09 -11.00
N LEU A 449 1.12 4.36 -10.61
CA LEU A 449 2.06 4.79 -9.57
C LEU A 449 1.75 4.15 -8.20
N ARG A 450 0.48 3.76 -7.97
CA ARG A 450 0.01 3.09 -6.73
C ARG A 450 -0.57 1.71 -7.03
N THR A 451 0.07 0.96 -7.92
CA THR A 451 -0.28 -0.43 -8.25
C THR A 451 -0.31 -1.29 -6.98
N TRP A 452 -1.47 -1.88 -6.65
CA TRP A 452 -1.75 -2.63 -5.41
C TRP A 452 -1.60 -1.85 -4.09
N GLN A 453 -1.60 -0.52 -4.16
CA GLN A 453 -1.34 0.37 -3.02
C GLN A 453 -2.53 1.27 -2.66
N SER A 454 -3.68 1.08 -3.32
CA SER A 454 -4.88 1.88 -3.05
C SER A 454 -5.55 1.50 -1.73
N HIS A 455 -6.23 2.46 -1.11
CA HIS A 455 -6.95 2.31 0.15
C HIS A 455 -6.06 1.78 1.30
N MET A 456 -4.79 2.17 1.35
CA MET A 456 -3.84 1.78 2.40
C MET A 456 -3.35 3.03 3.15
N VAL A 457 -3.35 2.97 4.48
CA VAL A 457 -2.86 4.03 5.37
C VAL A 457 -1.50 3.62 5.94
N ALA A 458 -1.50 2.60 6.80
CA ALA A 458 -0.32 1.85 7.18
C ALA A 458 -0.26 0.51 6.45
N HIS A 459 0.95 0.00 6.25
CA HIS A 459 1.18 -1.24 5.50
C HIS A 459 0.50 -2.45 6.16
N ALA A 460 -0.39 -3.11 5.42
CA ALA A 460 -1.09 -4.34 5.82
C ALA A 460 -1.91 -4.24 7.13
N LEU A 461 -2.31 -3.03 7.55
CA LEU A 461 -3.18 -2.86 8.71
C LEU A 461 -4.64 -2.70 8.30
N TRP A 462 -5.52 -3.33 9.07
CA TRP A 462 -6.96 -3.23 8.93
C TRP A 462 -7.47 -1.90 9.50
N TYR A 463 -8.35 -1.22 8.76
CA TYR A 463 -9.09 -0.07 9.26
C TYR A 463 -10.57 -0.21 8.92
N LYS A 464 -11.44 0.06 9.91
CA LYS A 464 -12.90 0.08 9.75
C LYS A 464 -13.34 0.94 8.57
N GLN A 465 -12.65 2.04 8.32
CA GLN A 465 -13.01 3.03 7.30
C GLN A 465 -12.73 2.54 5.87
N ILE A 466 -11.84 1.56 5.69
CA ILE A 466 -11.33 1.22 4.33
C ILE A 466 -11.39 -0.27 4.01
N TYR A 467 -11.68 -1.16 4.97
CA TYR A 467 -11.72 -2.60 4.73
C TYR A 467 -12.78 -3.00 3.68
N SER A 468 -13.86 -2.21 3.56
CA SER A 468 -14.90 -2.37 2.53
C SER A 468 -14.39 -2.08 1.11
N TYR A 469 -13.25 -1.42 0.97
CA TYR A 469 -12.61 -1.12 -0.32
C TYR A 469 -11.35 -1.96 -0.55
N GLN A 470 -10.52 -2.17 0.49
CA GLN A 470 -9.35 -3.04 0.42
C GLN A 470 -9.72 -4.47 0.00
N GLY A 471 -10.91 -4.94 0.39
CA GLY A 471 -11.38 -6.27 0.00
C GLY A 471 -11.55 -6.46 -1.51
N ILE A 472 -11.72 -5.38 -2.28
CA ILE A 472 -11.71 -5.42 -3.75
C ILE A 472 -10.32 -5.84 -4.26
N LEU A 473 -9.26 -5.18 -3.77
CA LEU A 473 -7.90 -5.51 -4.18
C LEU A 473 -7.51 -6.91 -3.69
N GLU A 474 -7.90 -7.29 -2.48
CA GLU A 474 -7.61 -8.63 -1.98
C GLU A 474 -8.35 -9.69 -2.79
N ALA A 475 -9.61 -9.49 -3.17
CA ALA A 475 -10.30 -10.38 -4.10
C ALA A 475 -9.56 -10.48 -5.45
N LEU A 476 -9.18 -9.36 -6.05
CA LEU A 476 -8.49 -9.29 -7.35
C LEU A 476 -7.07 -9.88 -7.34
N SER A 477 -6.38 -9.87 -6.20
CA SER A 477 -4.96 -10.25 -6.08
C SER A 477 -4.67 -11.66 -6.61
N GLY A 478 -5.58 -12.61 -6.32
CA GLY A 478 -5.54 -14.01 -6.76
C GLY A 478 -6.58 -14.38 -7.82
N MET A 479 -7.49 -13.48 -8.20
CA MET A 479 -8.57 -13.80 -9.14
C MET A 479 -8.01 -14.07 -10.55
N PRO A 480 -8.61 -14.99 -11.34
CA PRO A 480 -8.17 -15.31 -12.70
C PRO A 480 -8.53 -14.25 -13.76
N VAL A 481 -8.14 -13.01 -13.50
CA VAL A 481 -8.27 -11.84 -14.36
C VAL A 481 -6.92 -11.14 -14.53
N ASP A 482 -6.79 -10.35 -15.58
CA ASP A 482 -5.63 -9.47 -15.80
C ASP A 482 -5.95 -8.10 -15.20
N VAL A 483 -5.19 -7.65 -14.22
CA VAL A 483 -5.48 -6.42 -13.45
C VAL A 483 -4.49 -5.33 -13.85
N SER A 484 -5.02 -4.15 -14.14
CA SER A 484 -4.25 -2.94 -14.42
C SER A 484 -4.75 -1.78 -13.55
N PHE A 485 -3.90 -0.78 -13.33
CA PHE A 485 -4.23 0.42 -12.57
C PHE A 485 -4.06 1.63 -13.49
N ILE A 486 -5.11 2.42 -13.65
CA ILE A 486 -5.14 3.58 -14.55
C ILE A 486 -5.59 4.81 -13.77
N SER A 487 -5.06 5.97 -14.14
CA SER A 487 -5.41 7.24 -13.52
C SER A 487 -6.54 7.95 -14.26
N PHE A 488 -7.22 8.90 -13.60
CA PHE A 488 -8.12 9.83 -14.29
C PHE A 488 -7.40 10.60 -15.39
N ASP A 489 -6.15 11.03 -15.11
CA ASP A 489 -5.30 11.73 -16.08
C ASP A 489 -5.01 10.86 -17.30
N ASP A 490 -4.72 9.56 -17.14
CA ASP A 490 -4.54 8.63 -18.27
C ASP A 490 -5.76 8.61 -19.21
N VAL A 491 -6.97 8.57 -18.62
CA VAL A 491 -8.23 8.57 -19.40
C VAL A 491 -8.49 9.92 -20.06
N ILE A 492 -8.19 11.03 -19.37
CA ILE A 492 -8.38 12.38 -19.90
C ILE A 492 -7.43 12.63 -21.08
N GLU A 493 -6.17 12.20 -20.97
CA GLU A 493 -5.13 12.47 -21.96
C GLU A 493 -5.16 11.50 -23.14
N SER A 494 -5.41 10.21 -22.87
CA SER A 494 -5.24 9.13 -23.86
C SER A 494 -6.49 8.30 -24.12
N GLY A 495 -7.58 8.51 -23.36
CA GLY A 495 -8.77 7.68 -23.40
C GLY A 495 -8.59 6.33 -22.67
N ILE A 496 -9.62 5.49 -22.71
CA ILE A 496 -9.60 4.18 -22.06
C ILE A 496 -8.72 3.22 -22.88
N PRO A 497 -7.71 2.56 -22.28
CA PRO A 497 -6.86 1.61 -22.98
C PRO A 497 -7.63 0.47 -23.66
N GLU A 498 -7.18 0.07 -24.85
CA GLU A 498 -7.81 -1.02 -25.59
C GLU A 498 -7.78 -2.36 -24.83
N GLY A 499 -8.83 -3.16 -25.05
CA GLY A 499 -8.98 -4.51 -24.50
C GLY A 499 -9.36 -4.59 -23.04
N ILE A 500 -9.55 -3.47 -22.32
CA ILE A 500 -10.17 -3.49 -20.99
C ILE A 500 -11.62 -3.95 -21.15
N ASP A 501 -12.01 -4.97 -20.38
CA ASP A 501 -13.38 -5.46 -20.32
C ASP A 501 -14.18 -4.71 -19.25
N VAL A 502 -13.57 -4.47 -18.08
CA VAL A 502 -14.23 -3.86 -16.92
C VAL A 502 -13.37 -2.78 -16.27
N ILE A 503 -13.97 -1.64 -15.93
CA ILE A 503 -13.38 -0.61 -15.07
C ILE A 503 -14.03 -0.66 -13.69
N ILE A 504 -13.22 -0.60 -12.63
CA ILE A 504 -13.66 -0.45 -11.25
C ILE A 504 -13.31 0.96 -10.76
N ASN A 505 -14.29 1.68 -10.21
CA ASN A 505 -14.09 2.91 -9.45
C ASN A 505 -14.69 2.74 -8.05
N ALA A 506 -13.89 2.96 -7.01
CA ALA A 506 -14.26 2.55 -5.65
C ALA A 506 -13.67 3.47 -4.58
N GLY A 507 -14.49 3.90 -3.63
CA GLY A 507 -14.07 4.72 -2.48
C GLY A 507 -15.17 5.64 -1.99
N ASP A 508 -14.89 6.35 -0.91
CA ASP A 508 -15.75 7.44 -0.41
C ASP A 508 -15.62 8.67 -1.30
N ALA A 509 -16.66 9.51 -1.32
CA ALA A 509 -16.69 10.75 -2.08
C ALA A 509 -15.51 11.67 -1.72
N GLU A 510 -15.08 12.49 -2.68
CA GLU A 510 -13.95 13.43 -2.53
C GLU A 510 -12.57 12.80 -2.29
N THR A 511 -12.46 11.47 -2.20
CA THR A 511 -11.16 10.79 -2.08
C THR A 511 -10.49 10.61 -3.45
N ALA A 512 -9.16 10.44 -3.44
CA ALA A 512 -8.35 10.05 -4.59
C ALA A 512 -8.84 8.78 -5.28
N PHE A 513 -9.54 7.91 -4.56
CA PHE A 513 -9.99 6.62 -5.07
C PHE A 513 -11.35 6.71 -5.75
N SER A 514 -12.29 7.48 -5.20
CA SER A 514 -13.55 7.80 -5.88
C SER A 514 -13.33 8.81 -7.01
N GLY A 515 -12.68 9.94 -6.72
CA GLY A 515 -12.22 10.94 -7.69
C GLY A 515 -12.60 12.39 -7.38
N GLY A 516 -13.68 12.66 -6.63
CA GLY A 516 -14.11 14.04 -6.32
C GLY A 516 -14.20 14.92 -7.56
N ASP A 517 -13.55 16.09 -7.52
CA ASP A 517 -13.55 17.08 -8.62
C ASP A 517 -13.11 16.54 -10.00
N TYR A 518 -12.43 15.39 -10.12
CA TYR A 518 -12.17 14.78 -11.43
C TYR A 518 -13.46 14.51 -12.21
N TRP A 519 -14.55 14.21 -11.53
CA TRP A 519 -15.86 13.96 -12.15
C TRP A 519 -16.54 15.21 -12.70
N GLU A 520 -15.98 16.39 -12.42
CA GLU A 520 -16.35 17.62 -13.08
C GLU A 520 -15.85 17.71 -14.53
N ASN A 521 -14.85 16.91 -14.89
CA ASN A 521 -14.18 16.94 -16.18
C ASN A 521 -15.02 16.25 -17.27
N GLU A 522 -15.43 17.02 -18.28
CA GLU A 522 -16.25 16.52 -19.39
C GLU A 522 -15.58 15.37 -20.14
N THR A 523 -14.27 15.46 -20.42
CA THR A 523 -13.54 14.46 -21.18
C THR A 523 -13.59 13.09 -20.49
N LEU A 524 -13.37 13.07 -19.17
CA LEU A 524 -13.42 11.84 -18.37
C LEU A 524 -14.81 11.21 -18.40
N VAL A 525 -15.85 11.99 -18.06
CA VAL A 525 -17.23 11.52 -17.98
C VAL A 525 -17.74 11.03 -19.34
N VAL A 526 -17.44 11.76 -20.42
CA VAL A 526 -17.85 11.39 -21.78
C VAL A 526 -17.12 10.15 -22.27
N ALA A 527 -15.82 10.00 -21.95
CA ALA A 527 -15.04 8.82 -22.32
C ALA A 527 -15.64 7.54 -21.71
N LEU A 528 -15.94 7.56 -20.40
CA LEU A 528 -16.53 6.42 -19.70
C LEU A 528 -17.94 6.11 -20.21
N ARG A 529 -18.82 7.11 -20.36
CA ARG A 529 -20.17 6.91 -20.93
C ARG A 529 -20.10 6.26 -22.31
N ARG A 530 -19.27 6.78 -23.21
CA ARG A 530 -19.13 6.25 -24.58
C ARG A 530 -18.63 4.80 -24.55
N TRP A 531 -17.66 4.51 -23.69
CA TRP A 531 -17.06 3.19 -23.58
C TRP A 531 -18.06 2.16 -23.03
N VAL A 532 -18.77 2.47 -21.94
CA VAL A 532 -19.83 1.58 -21.40
C VAL A 532 -20.94 1.40 -22.43
N HIS A 533 -21.47 2.49 -23.01
CA HIS A 533 -22.50 2.41 -24.04
C HIS A 533 -22.10 1.51 -25.22
N SER A 534 -20.80 1.40 -25.52
CA SER A 534 -20.27 0.60 -26.62
C SER A 534 -20.01 -0.87 -26.26
N GLY A 535 -20.13 -1.27 -24.99
CA GLY A 535 -19.98 -2.65 -24.54
C GLY A 535 -19.07 -2.85 -23.33
N GLY A 536 -18.44 -1.80 -22.80
CA GLY A 536 -17.60 -1.90 -21.59
C GLY A 536 -18.43 -2.14 -20.31
N GLY A 537 -17.85 -2.82 -19.33
CA GLY A 537 -18.44 -2.99 -18.00
C GLY A 537 -17.93 -1.96 -17.00
N LEU A 538 -18.80 -1.30 -16.24
CA LEU A 538 -18.40 -0.39 -15.16
C LEU A 538 -18.89 -0.91 -13.81
N VAL A 539 -17.98 -1.10 -12.86
CA VAL A 539 -18.31 -1.49 -11.48
C VAL A 539 -17.98 -0.34 -10.55
N GLY A 540 -18.98 0.15 -9.84
CA GLY A 540 -18.87 1.19 -8.83
C GLY A 540 -19.02 0.61 -7.43
N VAL A 541 -18.13 0.96 -6.51
CA VAL A 541 -18.20 0.49 -5.11
C VAL A 541 -18.14 1.64 -4.10
N GLY A 542 -19.10 1.70 -3.17
CA GLY A 542 -19.21 2.77 -2.18
C GLY A 542 -19.84 4.03 -2.77
N GLU A 543 -19.04 5.08 -2.95
CA GLU A 543 -19.47 6.33 -3.58
C GLU A 543 -18.77 6.55 -4.93
N PRO A 544 -19.02 5.71 -5.94
CA PRO A 544 -18.36 5.80 -7.23
C PRO A 544 -18.81 7.05 -7.98
N THR A 545 -17.88 7.70 -8.68
CA THR A 545 -18.18 8.89 -9.48
C THR A 545 -18.79 10.07 -8.71
N ALA A 546 -18.53 10.14 -7.40
CA ALA A 546 -19.19 11.08 -6.52
C ALA A 546 -18.55 12.47 -6.54
N VAL A 547 -19.36 13.44 -6.94
CA VAL A 547 -19.18 14.88 -6.68
C VAL A 547 -20.56 15.52 -6.81
N HIS A 548 -20.99 16.37 -5.89
CA HIS A 548 -22.31 16.99 -6.01
C HIS A 548 -22.29 18.10 -7.06
N LYS A 549 -22.76 17.79 -8.27
CA LYS A 549 -22.76 18.71 -9.41
C LYS A 549 -24.02 18.56 -10.24
N ASN A 550 -24.56 19.69 -10.70
CA ASN A 550 -25.71 19.76 -11.61
C ASN A 550 -26.97 18.98 -11.15
N GLY A 551 -27.17 18.84 -9.83
CA GLY A 551 -28.33 18.16 -9.25
C GLY A 551 -28.22 16.64 -9.17
N GLN A 552 -27.02 16.09 -9.34
CA GLN A 552 -26.71 14.66 -9.30
C GLN A 552 -25.48 14.44 -8.43
N PHE A 553 -25.40 13.32 -7.70
CA PHE A 553 -24.24 13.04 -6.85
C PHE A 553 -23.27 12.06 -7.52
N PHE A 554 -23.71 10.85 -7.84
CA PHE A 554 -22.92 9.97 -8.71
C PHE A 554 -23.03 10.46 -10.15
N GLN A 555 -21.97 11.04 -10.71
CA GLN A 555 -22.01 11.65 -12.05
C GLN A 555 -22.28 10.62 -13.18
N LEU A 556 -22.07 9.33 -12.90
CA LEU A 556 -22.47 8.21 -13.74
C LEU A 556 -23.66 7.41 -13.18
N SER A 557 -24.53 8.01 -12.36
CA SER A 557 -25.70 7.32 -11.76
C SER A 557 -26.60 6.64 -12.78
N HIS A 558 -26.85 7.26 -13.94
CA HIS A 558 -27.60 6.66 -15.06
C HIS A 558 -26.92 5.43 -15.70
N VAL A 559 -25.61 5.26 -15.51
CA VAL A 559 -24.90 4.03 -15.92
C VAL A 559 -25.16 2.94 -14.90
N PHE A 560 -25.08 3.25 -13.60
CA PHE A 560 -25.31 2.32 -12.50
C PHE A 560 -26.79 2.04 -12.20
N GLY A 561 -27.70 2.86 -12.72
CA GLY A 561 -29.13 2.82 -12.40
C GLY A 561 -29.48 3.29 -10.99
N VAL A 562 -28.51 3.82 -10.23
CA VAL A 562 -28.67 4.25 -8.84
C VAL A 562 -27.93 5.56 -8.55
N ASP A 563 -28.45 6.33 -7.60
CA ASP A 563 -27.80 7.52 -7.03
C ASP A 563 -27.94 7.51 -5.49
N LYS A 564 -27.28 8.45 -4.81
CA LYS A 564 -27.33 8.59 -3.35
C LYS A 564 -28.11 9.85 -2.93
N GLU A 565 -29.05 9.70 -2.01
CA GLU A 565 -29.82 10.83 -1.46
C GLU A 565 -28.99 11.58 -0.40
N LEU A 566 -28.94 12.91 -0.54
CA LEU A 566 -28.17 13.83 0.33
C LEU A 566 -29.07 14.73 1.21
N GLY A 567 -30.39 14.53 1.17
CA GLY A 567 -31.41 15.36 1.82
C GLY A 567 -32.08 16.38 0.89
N PHE A 568 -31.57 16.57 -0.32
CA PHE A 568 -32.08 17.56 -1.26
C PHE A 568 -33.29 17.07 -2.06
N SER A 569 -33.42 15.76 -2.29
CA SER A 569 -34.47 15.21 -3.14
C SER A 569 -35.55 14.43 -2.37
N LEU A 570 -35.63 14.62 -1.05
CA LEU A 570 -36.63 13.98 -0.17
C LEU A 570 -38.08 14.32 -0.54
N SER A 571 -38.32 15.43 -1.26
CA SER A 571 -39.64 15.78 -1.79
C SER A 571 -40.04 14.97 -3.04
N THR A 572 -39.13 14.14 -3.55
CA THR A 572 -39.37 13.20 -4.66
C THR A 572 -39.33 11.79 -4.11
N ASP A 573 -40.47 11.11 -4.13
CA ASP A 573 -40.58 9.72 -3.69
C ASP A 573 -39.68 8.79 -4.53
N LYS A 574 -39.12 7.77 -3.87
CA LYS A 574 -38.29 6.73 -4.50
C LYS A 574 -39.07 5.42 -4.48
N TYR A 575 -39.62 5.02 -5.62
CA TYR A 575 -40.59 3.91 -5.69
C TYR A 575 -39.99 2.55 -6.09
N PHE A 576 -38.80 2.53 -6.71
CA PHE A 576 -38.18 1.31 -7.21
C PHE A 576 -37.36 0.64 -6.11
N THR A 577 -37.94 -0.38 -5.46
CA THR A 577 -37.34 -1.08 -4.31
C THR A 577 -37.48 -2.60 -4.40
N ALA A 578 -38.06 -3.13 -5.46
CA ALA A 578 -38.30 -4.56 -5.60
C ALA A 578 -36.99 -5.26 -6.00
N ALA A 579 -36.45 -6.10 -5.11
CA ALA A 579 -35.29 -6.92 -5.41
C ALA A 579 -35.66 -8.12 -6.31
N THR A 580 -34.69 -8.56 -7.10
CA THR A 580 -34.82 -9.71 -8.00
C THR A 580 -34.46 -11.00 -7.27
N ASP A 581 -35.36 -11.99 -7.27
CA ASP A 581 -35.17 -13.25 -6.53
C ASP A 581 -34.02 -14.13 -7.06
N ASN A 582 -33.74 -14.08 -8.37
CA ASN A 582 -32.73 -14.92 -9.02
C ASN A 582 -31.92 -14.10 -10.02
N HIS A 583 -30.61 -14.02 -9.82
CA HIS A 583 -29.72 -13.30 -10.71
C HIS A 583 -28.36 -14.01 -10.87
N PHE A 584 -27.67 -13.78 -11.99
CA PHE A 584 -26.36 -14.40 -12.24
C PHE A 584 -25.32 -14.02 -11.19
N ILE A 585 -25.33 -12.74 -10.76
CA ILE A 585 -24.37 -12.19 -9.80
C ILE A 585 -24.50 -12.84 -8.42
N THR A 586 -25.73 -13.00 -7.92
CA THR A 586 -26.02 -13.46 -6.56
C THR A 586 -26.15 -14.99 -6.45
N LYS A 587 -25.91 -15.73 -7.54
CA LYS A 587 -26.18 -17.17 -7.62
C LYS A 587 -25.46 -18.04 -6.58
N ASP A 588 -24.27 -17.64 -6.15
CA ASP A 588 -23.47 -18.36 -5.15
C ASP A 588 -23.46 -17.66 -3.78
N SER A 589 -24.38 -16.72 -3.55
CA SER A 589 -24.45 -15.91 -2.33
C SER A 589 -25.68 -16.33 -1.51
N GLU A 590 -25.45 -16.82 -0.29
CA GLU A 590 -26.53 -17.10 0.67
C GLU A 590 -26.78 -15.92 1.62
N ALA A 591 -25.72 -15.18 1.92
CA ALA A 591 -25.72 -13.97 2.73
C ALA A 591 -24.78 -12.96 2.09
N PHE A 592 -25.00 -11.68 2.41
CA PHE A 592 -24.18 -10.58 1.91
C PHE A 592 -23.53 -9.83 3.08
N ASP A 593 -22.25 -9.54 2.93
CA ASP A 593 -21.51 -8.61 3.78
C ASP A 593 -20.97 -7.49 2.90
N PHE A 594 -21.59 -6.30 3.00
CA PHE A 594 -21.14 -5.09 2.30
C PHE A 594 -20.27 -4.19 3.19
N GLY A 595 -19.83 -4.70 4.35
CA GLY A 595 -18.99 -4.00 5.29
C GLY A 595 -19.67 -2.77 5.90
N GLU A 596 -19.05 -1.59 5.73
CA GLU A 596 -19.62 -0.32 6.20
C GLU A 596 -20.90 0.07 5.42
N GLY A 597 -21.13 -0.53 4.24
CA GLY A 597 -22.28 -0.29 3.39
C GLY A 597 -22.37 1.17 2.92
N MET A 598 -23.50 1.56 2.35
CA MET A 598 -23.76 2.92 1.91
C MET A 598 -25.20 3.31 2.16
N LYS A 599 -25.36 4.46 2.80
CA LYS A 599 -26.68 4.93 3.20
C LYS A 599 -27.42 5.63 2.08
N ASN A 600 -28.73 5.42 2.05
CA ASN A 600 -29.68 6.19 1.22
C ASN A 600 -29.43 6.06 -0.30
N VAL A 601 -28.92 4.91 -0.75
CA VAL A 601 -28.77 4.62 -2.18
C VAL A 601 -30.11 4.15 -2.73
N TYR A 602 -30.53 4.72 -3.85
CA TYR A 602 -31.84 4.47 -4.45
C TYR A 602 -31.76 4.31 -5.97
N ALA A 603 -32.72 3.57 -6.54
CA ALA A 603 -32.79 3.34 -7.98
C ALA A 603 -33.42 4.52 -8.72
N LEU A 604 -32.89 4.82 -9.90
CA LEU A 604 -33.37 5.88 -10.78
C LEU A 604 -34.46 5.41 -11.74
N TYR A 605 -34.42 4.13 -12.12
CA TYR A 605 -35.26 3.59 -13.18
C TYR A 605 -35.93 2.28 -12.73
N GLU A 606 -37.06 1.96 -13.36
CA GLU A 606 -37.82 0.73 -13.09
C GLU A 606 -37.05 -0.52 -13.56
N ASP A 607 -36.22 -0.37 -14.59
CA ASP A 607 -35.39 -1.41 -15.18
C ASP A 607 -34.00 -1.55 -14.53
N THR A 608 -33.72 -0.81 -13.45
CA THR A 608 -32.58 -1.12 -12.59
C THR A 608 -32.83 -2.46 -11.88
N GLU A 609 -31.99 -3.46 -12.16
CA GLU A 609 -32.03 -4.76 -11.50
C GLU A 609 -31.47 -4.64 -10.08
N ILE A 610 -32.36 -4.47 -9.10
CA ILE A 610 -31.99 -4.45 -7.68
C ILE A 610 -31.74 -5.90 -7.25
N LEU A 611 -30.55 -6.19 -6.73
CA LEU A 611 -30.12 -7.54 -6.36
C LEU A 611 -30.04 -7.75 -4.86
N GLU A 612 -29.76 -6.68 -4.12
CA GLU A 612 -29.89 -6.66 -2.66
C GLU A 612 -30.47 -5.30 -2.23
N TYR A 613 -31.56 -5.36 -1.48
CA TYR A 613 -32.24 -4.23 -0.88
C TYR A 613 -32.61 -4.58 0.56
N SER A 614 -32.05 -3.86 1.50
CA SER A 614 -32.37 -3.98 2.92
C SER A 614 -32.26 -2.61 3.58
N ASN A 615 -32.83 -2.47 4.78
CA ASN A 615 -32.77 -1.23 5.56
C ASN A 615 -33.25 0.07 4.86
N GLY A 616 -33.99 -0.04 3.76
CA GLY A 616 -34.47 1.11 2.99
C GLY A 616 -33.49 1.63 1.94
N GLU A 617 -32.46 0.85 1.59
CA GLU A 617 -31.41 1.24 0.65
C GLU A 617 -30.95 0.07 -0.22
N ILE A 618 -30.38 0.40 -1.39
CA ILE A 618 -29.83 -0.57 -2.33
C ILE A 618 -28.37 -0.84 -1.98
N HIS A 619 -28.02 -2.11 -1.78
CA HIS A 619 -26.62 -2.49 -1.55
C HIS A 619 -25.97 -3.16 -2.77
N LEU A 620 -26.75 -3.72 -3.68
CA LEU A 620 -26.26 -4.31 -4.93
C LEU A 620 -27.29 -4.10 -6.04
N SER A 621 -26.84 -3.58 -7.19
CA SER A 621 -27.69 -3.45 -8.38
C SER A 621 -26.91 -3.58 -9.67
N SER A 622 -27.64 -3.82 -10.75
CA SER A 622 -27.14 -3.76 -12.13
C SER A 622 -28.08 -2.94 -12.99
N HIS A 623 -27.53 -2.31 -14.03
CA HIS A 623 -28.28 -1.54 -15.00
C HIS A 623 -27.64 -1.62 -16.39
N ASP A 624 -28.45 -1.92 -17.40
CA ASP A 624 -28.01 -1.93 -18.80
C ASP A 624 -27.81 -0.48 -19.30
N PHE A 625 -26.71 -0.22 -19.99
CA PHE A 625 -26.44 1.07 -20.61
C PHE A 625 -25.89 0.88 -22.02
N GLY A 626 -26.76 0.98 -23.02
CA GLY A 626 -26.43 0.69 -24.41
C GLY A 626 -26.10 -0.78 -24.61
N LYS A 627 -24.84 -1.10 -24.95
CA LYS A 627 -24.35 -2.47 -25.08
C LYS A 627 -23.57 -2.97 -23.85
N GLY A 628 -23.27 -2.08 -22.91
CA GLY A 628 -22.54 -2.41 -21.68
C GLY A 628 -23.45 -2.34 -20.47
N ARG A 629 -22.85 -2.49 -19.28
CA ARG A 629 -23.55 -2.57 -18.00
C ARG A 629 -22.82 -1.81 -16.92
N GLY A 630 -23.59 -1.15 -16.05
CA GLY A 630 -23.13 -0.61 -14.79
C GLY A 630 -23.56 -1.51 -13.63
N ILE A 631 -22.63 -1.84 -12.73
CA ILE A 631 -22.90 -2.57 -11.49
C ILE A 631 -22.56 -1.66 -10.32
N TYR A 632 -23.42 -1.61 -9.32
CA TYR A 632 -23.17 -0.90 -8.08
C TYR A 632 -23.11 -1.87 -6.90
N LEU A 633 -22.09 -1.73 -6.04
CA LEU A 633 -21.98 -2.39 -4.75
C LEU A 633 -21.79 -1.35 -3.63
N ALA A 634 -22.46 -1.51 -2.50
CA ALA A 634 -22.29 -0.59 -1.36
C ALA A 634 -20.93 -0.71 -0.66
N GLY A 635 -20.28 -1.88 -0.75
CA GLY A 635 -18.97 -2.18 -0.17
C GLY A 635 -18.62 -3.64 -0.42
N LEU A 636 -17.36 -4.03 -0.27
CA LEU A 636 -16.92 -5.39 -0.54
C LEU A 636 -15.71 -5.79 0.34
N PRO A 637 -15.93 -6.08 1.64
CA PRO A 637 -14.92 -6.74 2.47
C PRO A 637 -14.41 -8.03 1.84
N TYR A 638 -13.15 -8.37 2.09
CA TYR A 638 -12.59 -9.63 1.59
C TYR A 638 -13.21 -10.83 2.30
N SER A 639 -13.79 -11.73 1.52
CA SER A 639 -14.10 -13.11 1.89
C SER A 639 -14.10 -13.96 0.61
N THR A 640 -14.17 -15.28 0.74
CA THR A 640 -14.32 -16.19 -0.41
C THR A 640 -15.64 -15.95 -1.15
N GLU A 641 -16.71 -15.65 -0.43
CA GLU A 641 -18.05 -15.37 -0.96
C GLU A 641 -18.06 -14.02 -1.68
N ASN A 642 -17.49 -12.97 -1.08
CA ASN A 642 -17.40 -11.66 -1.70
C ASN A 642 -16.44 -11.66 -2.90
N THR A 643 -15.37 -12.47 -2.86
CA THR A 643 -14.51 -12.69 -4.02
C THR A 643 -15.31 -13.30 -5.18
N ARG A 644 -16.16 -14.30 -4.90
CA ARG A 644 -17.07 -14.89 -5.89
C ARG A 644 -18.12 -13.89 -6.39
N LEU A 645 -18.70 -13.08 -5.50
CA LEU A 645 -19.66 -12.04 -5.83
C LEU A 645 -19.04 -11.04 -6.82
N LEU A 646 -17.85 -10.51 -6.49
CA LEU A 646 -17.13 -9.61 -7.39
C LEU A 646 -16.81 -10.30 -8.72
N TYR A 647 -16.31 -11.54 -8.70
CA TYR A 647 -15.97 -12.25 -9.93
C TYR A 647 -17.19 -12.38 -10.86
N ARG A 648 -18.36 -12.72 -10.31
CA ARG A 648 -19.62 -12.75 -11.09
C ARG A 648 -20.04 -11.35 -11.56
N SER A 649 -19.91 -10.32 -10.73
CA SER A 649 -20.17 -8.93 -11.13
C SER A 649 -19.31 -8.52 -12.33
N LEU A 650 -18.03 -8.89 -12.36
CA LEU A 650 -17.13 -8.59 -13.47
C LEU A 650 -17.57 -9.28 -14.78
N TYR A 651 -17.94 -10.57 -14.73
CA TYR A 651 -18.45 -11.27 -15.92
C TYR A 651 -19.77 -10.70 -16.41
N TYR A 652 -20.68 -10.37 -15.49
CA TYR A 652 -21.97 -9.80 -15.84
C TYR A 652 -21.82 -8.43 -16.48
N ALA A 653 -20.98 -7.56 -15.89
CA ALA A 653 -20.64 -6.25 -16.43
C ALA A 653 -20.04 -6.34 -17.85
N ALA A 654 -19.22 -7.36 -18.10
CA ALA A 654 -18.58 -7.61 -19.40
C ALA A 654 -19.47 -8.36 -20.41
N ASN A 655 -20.71 -8.72 -20.09
CA ASN A 655 -21.59 -9.56 -20.92
C ASN A 655 -20.97 -10.93 -21.28
N LYS A 656 -20.25 -11.56 -20.34
CA LYS A 656 -19.54 -12.84 -20.53
C LYS A 656 -20.05 -13.99 -19.66
N GLU A 657 -21.28 -13.96 -19.19
CA GLU A 657 -21.88 -14.97 -18.29
C GLU A 657 -21.75 -16.40 -18.84
N ASN A 658 -21.87 -16.56 -20.16
CA ASN A 658 -21.73 -17.85 -20.86
C ASN A 658 -20.32 -18.43 -20.80
N GLU A 659 -19.32 -17.63 -20.44
CA GLU A 659 -17.93 -18.04 -20.32
C GLU A 659 -17.52 -18.35 -18.87
N PHE A 660 -18.37 -18.02 -17.89
CA PHE A 660 -18.07 -18.16 -16.46
C PHE A 660 -17.64 -19.57 -16.07
N ARG A 661 -18.17 -20.60 -16.73
CA ARG A 661 -17.85 -22.02 -16.45
C ARG A 661 -16.62 -22.53 -17.20
N ARG A 662 -15.79 -21.68 -17.81
CA ARG A 662 -14.51 -22.12 -18.41
C ARG A 662 -13.42 -21.94 -17.37
N TRP A 663 -12.67 -22.98 -17.05
CA TRP A 663 -11.62 -22.93 -16.03
C TRP A 663 -12.14 -22.28 -14.73
N ASN A 664 -13.17 -22.90 -14.14
CA ASN A 664 -13.80 -22.41 -12.92
C ASN A 664 -14.19 -23.57 -12.00
N MET A 665 -14.58 -23.26 -10.77
CA MET A 665 -15.02 -24.19 -9.74
C MET A 665 -16.32 -23.73 -9.10
N SER A 666 -17.23 -24.65 -8.79
CA SER A 666 -18.53 -24.28 -8.21
C SER A 666 -18.40 -23.73 -6.79
N ASN A 667 -17.51 -24.28 -5.96
CA ASN A 667 -17.32 -23.85 -4.57
C ASN A 667 -16.47 -22.55 -4.48
N PRO A 668 -16.95 -21.48 -3.80
CA PRO A 668 -16.20 -20.23 -3.59
C PRO A 668 -14.86 -20.38 -2.86
N HIS A 669 -14.68 -21.43 -2.04
CA HIS A 669 -13.42 -21.70 -1.34
C HIS A 669 -12.36 -22.35 -2.23
N CYS A 670 -12.71 -22.74 -3.46
CA CYS A 670 -11.78 -23.37 -4.39
C CYS A 670 -11.57 -22.52 -5.64
N GLU A 671 -10.31 -22.45 -6.10
CA GLU A 671 -9.92 -21.73 -7.31
C GLU A 671 -9.18 -22.66 -8.28
N VAL A 672 -9.19 -22.30 -9.56
CA VAL A 672 -8.39 -22.97 -10.60
C VAL A 672 -7.62 -21.93 -11.42
N HIS A 673 -6.35 -22.23 -11.68
CA HIS A 673 -5.50 -21.42 -12.53
C HIS A 673 -4.96 -22.28 -13.65
N TYR A 674 -5.25 -21.91 -14.89
CA TYR A 674 -4.78 -22.60 -16.09
C TYR A 674 -3.62 -21.84 -16.71
N TYR A 675 -2.61 -22.56 -17.20
CA TYR A 675 -1.41 -22.03 -17.83
C TYR A 675 -1.31 -22.61 -19.26
N PRO A 676 -1.85 -21.90 -20.26
CA PRO A 676 -2.00 -22.44 -21.61
C PRO A 676 -0.67 -22.85 -22.27
N GLU A 677 0.39 -22.10 -22.01
CA GLU A 677 1.72 -22.31 -22.61
C GLU A 677 2.33 -23.66 -22.22
N ILE A 678 2.10 -24.10 -20.98
CA ILE A 678 2.60 -25.37 -20.45
C ILE A 678 1.52 -26.44 -20.33
N LYS A 679 0.27 -26.12 -20.68
CA LYS A 679 -0.88 -27.04 -20.64
C LYS A 679 -1.15 -27.66 -19.26
N LYS A 680 -0.91 -26.88 -18.21
CA LYS A 680 -1.20 -27.29 -16.83
C LYS A 680 -2.29 -26.45 -16.21
N ALA A 681 -3.06 -27.04 -15.31
CA ALA A 681 -3.86 -26.29 -14.36
C ALA A 681 -3.51 -26.70 -12.94
N VAL A 682 -3.68 -25.76 -12.01
CA VAL A 682 -3.63 -26.02 -10.58
C VAL A 682 -5.00 -25.79 -9.99
N LEU A 683 -5.41 -26.72 -9.14
CA LEU A 683 -6.67 -26.73 -8.43
C LEU A 683 -6.35 -26.54 -6.95
N VAL A 684 -6.91 -25.50 -6.33
CA VAL A 684 -6.56 -25.14 -4.95
C VAL A 684 -7.78 -25.07 -4.05
N ASN A 685 -7.59 -25.51 -2.81
CA ASN A 685 -8.48 -25.23 -1.70
C ASN A 685 -7.89 -24.08 -0.86
N ASN A 686 -8.60 -22.96 -0.82
CA ASN A 686 -8.21 -21.75 -0.08
C ASN A 686 -8.76 -21.71 1.34
N SER A 687 -9.21 -22.84 1.90
CA SER A 687 -9.63 -22.96 3.30
C SER A 687 -8.81 -24.01 4.06
N MET A 688 -9.01 -24.05 5.38
CA MET A 688 -8.41 -25.03 6.29
C MET A 688 -9.32 -26.24 6.53
N GLU A 689 -10.35 -26.42 5.71
CA GLU A 689 -11.33 -27.50 5.81
C GLU A 689 -11.41 -28.29 4.51
N GLU A 690 -11.87 -29.53 4.56
CA GLU A 690 -12.13 -30.30 3.33
C GLU A 690 -13.23 -29.60 2.50
N GLN A 691 -13.02 -29.47 1.20
CA GLN A 691 -13.96 -28.80 0.30
C GLN A 691 -14.39 -29.73 -0.83
N GLU A 692 -15.70 -29.80 -1.04
CA GLU A 692 -16.27 -30.42 -2.23
C GLU A 692 -16.53 -29.35 -3.30
N THR A 693 -16.17 -29.64 -4.55
CA THR A 693 -16.39 -28.71 -5.67
C THR A 693 -16.62 -29.42 -6.99
N ILE A 694 -17.33 -28.77 -7.90
CA ILE A 694 -17.39 -29.16 -9.32
C ILE A 694 -16.36 -28.31 -10.05
N PHE A 695 -15.34 -28.96 -10.60
CA PHE A 695 -14.39 -28.34 -11.51
C PHE A 695 -14.95 -28.35 -12.93
N TYR A 696 -14.86 -27.20 -13.59
CA TYR A 696 -15.19 -27.02 -15.00
C TYR A 696 -13.91 -26.78 -15.81
N ASP A 697 -13.63 -27.67 -16.74
CA ASP A 697 -12.48 -27.50 -17.64
C ASP A 697 -12.72 -26.39 -18.69
N GLY A 698 -11.71 -26.09 -19.50
CA GLY A 698 -11.81 -25.09 -20.57
C GLY A 698 -12.87 -25.38 -21.64
N THR A 699 -13.40 -26.61 -21.70
CA THR A 699 -14.46 -27.03 -22.64
C THR A 699 -15.85 -27.06 -22.00
N GLY A 700 -15.94 -26.85 -20.68
CA GLY A 700 -17.16 -26.91 -19.90
C GLY A 700 -17.53 -28.31 -19.40
N LYS A 701 -16.62 -29.29 -19.51
CA LYS A 701 -16.82 -30.62 -18.90
C LYS A 701 -16.70 -30.51 -17.38
N GLU A 702 -17.62 -31.16 -16.69
CA GLU A 702 -17.73 -31.14 -15.24
C GLU A 702 -17.05 -32.38 -14.61
N GLU A 703 -16.32 -32.16 -13.51
CA GLU A 703 -15.76 -33.21 -12.66
C GLU A 703 -15.98 -32.86 -11.18
N ARG A 704 -16.50 -33.80 -10.40
CA ARG A 704 -16.68 -33.64 -8.94
C ARG A 704 -15.39 -33.99 -8.21
N LEU A 705 -14.93 -33.11 -7.34
CA LEU A 705 -13.69 -33.22 -6.59
C LEU A 705 -13.94 -33.03 -5.09
N VAL A 706 -13.10 -33.69 -4.30
CA VAL A 706 -12.94 -33.42 -2.87
C VAL A 706 -11.48 -33.01 -2.68
N LEU A 707 -11.25 -31.78 -2.22
CA LEU A 707 -9.93 -31.24 -1.93
C LEU A 707 -9.71 -31.22 -0.42
N GLN A 708 -8.58 -31.75 0.02
CA GLN A 708 -8.18 -31.73 1.42
C GLN A 708 -7.91 -30.29 1.90
N PRO A 709 -7.90 -30.04 3.23
CA PRO A 709 -7.55 -28.74 3.80
C PRO A 709 -6.28 -28.17 3.15
N SER A 710 -6.38 -26.93 2.65
CA SER A 710 -5.26 -26.19 2.06
C SER A 710 -4.60 -26.87 0.84
N GLU A 711 -5.20 -27.90 0.26
CA GLU A 711 -4.59 -28.71 -0.80
C GLU A 711 -4.37 -27.93 -2.10
N LEU A 712 -3.29 -28.31 -2.80
CA LEU A 712 -2.94 -27.86 -4.13
C LEU A 712 -2.67 -29.08 -5.03
N ILE A 713 -3.38 -29.18 -6.16
CA ILE A 713 -3.24 -30.29 -7.11
C ILE A 713 -2.94 -29.78 -8.52
N TRP A 714 -1.82 -30.22 -9.08
CA TRP A 714 -1.49 -30.02 -10.49
C TRP A 714 -2.14 -31.07 -11.40
N ARG A 715 -2.61 -30.63 -12.58
CA ARG A 715 -3.17 -31.48 -13.64
C ARG A 715 -2.70 -31.02 -15.01
N GLU A 716 -2.55 -31.98 -15.93
CA GLU A 716 -2.18 -31.76 -17.34
C GLU A 716 -3.44 -31.75 -18.23
N TYR A 717 -3.48 -30.90 -19.27
CA TYR A 717 -4.66 -30.73 -20.16
C TYR A 717 -4.35 -30.62 -21.66
#